data_AF-T0RAJ5-F1
#
_entry.id   AF-T0RAJ5-F1
#
_cell.length_a   1.000
_cell.length_b   1.000
_cell.length_c   1.000
_cell.angle_alpha   90.00
_cell.angle_beta   90.00
_cell.angle_gamma   90.00
#
_symmetry.space_group_name_H-M   'P 1'
#
loop_
_entity.id
_entity.type
_entity.pdbx_description
1 polymer ?
#
loop_
_entity_poly.entity_id
_entity_poly.type
_entity_poly.pdbx_seq_one_letter_code
_entity_poly.pdbx_strand_id
1 'polypeptide(L)'
;MTLASILECPPSLLTTNFFYNHRLPVLQIAGMSKPLKLPSSDPMLRKVAERYPKKSATLLRRQAVSGENVVLVWGPKRIRQTTIVPAADVEISDDWTSSLHCELSTVLKCIRPDDRLALSHLSIDSLHDAASLAPITRHDDAIATLVVLLAPADACQLGLDFVQKDSVATHPWRELETHCVHYALLSPETKLVGTGTTVRKAPPRVALVFHVLRASLHADRDVGPIYRSILFLKQLAMHPPLGLLYGVHIHLCRRHAAPDWGALEPTHTALLDALLASECYGIGLAVYSEVDGILHFARHHQSATVASTDLRHVQITELVTPPSNRPRYGINVVLVFWPKQHLVNVMGGAAFATAMRAEAPAVARAFVADAASVFCTTSVVTRSHRGHPPPPTTTRCSSCSTTLATSTAFVAFCDTPWIQNQLAKYGWEPLADALNILVSRWCSDNGVEHATLLVASLAGVTNAPVCAPLDQDYVYECIRRLWATLHTAFLKPHVLEPMPDDTLQQIVADALYMEHYCDRGADTDRWLQAHLPAVALSLVDGFLWPPTASVVDVVCKELRRPLVHLPLAFSMALAHNTALNLESLLNTMLHHVDACVKDVVVTQTSLMRLLWLLERDPSRCLDQAYLQASWRQWACRFGLEALVFVGEASALTPSICAALSARMREAA
;
A
#
# COMPACT_ATOMS: atom_id res chain seq x y z
N MET A 1 9.72 7.63 -2.46
CA MET A 1 10.78 7.02 -3.28
C MET A 1 10.09 6.42 -4.49
N THR A 2 10.38 6.90 -5.71
CA THR A 2 9.64 6.54 -6.94
C THR A 2 10.31 5.39 -7.68
N LEU A 3 9.56 4.59 -8.47
CA LEU A 3 10.09 3.45 -9.23
C LEU A 3 11.24 3.87 -10.18
N ALA A 4 11.18 5.10 -10.72
CA ALA A 4 12.23 5.71 -11.55
C ALA A 4 13.59 5.83 -10.84
N SER A 5 13.60 6.10 -9.53
CA SER A 5 14.84 6.26 -8.76
C SER A 5 15.65 4.95 -8.59
N ILE A 6 15.05 3.79 -8.89
CA ILE A 6 15.68 2.47 -8.77
C ILE A 6 16.41 2.08 -10.06
N LEU A 7 16.01 2.62 -11.21
CA LEU A 7 16.47 2.19 -12.54
C LEU A 7 17.51 3.13 -13.19
N GLU A 8 17.70 4.35 -12.66
CA GLU A 8 18.38 5.45 -13.39
C GLU A 8 19.79 5.85 -12.92
N CYS A 9 20.56 5.01 -12.22
CA CYS A 9 21.95 5.38 -11.88
C CYS A 9 22.99 4.50 -12.59
N PRO A 10 23.39 4.80 -13.84
CA PRO A 10 24.75 4.49 -14.28
C PRO A 10 25.72 5.24 -13.35
N PRO A 11 26.91 4.66 -13.03
CA PRO A 11 27.89 5.36 -12.21
C PRO A 11 28.24 6.67 -12.91
N SER A 12 27.92 7.80 -12.28
CA SER A 12 28.28 9.12 -12.77
C SER A 12 29.79 9.14 -12.98
N LEU A 13 30.24 9.43 -14.20
CA LEU A 13 31.63 9.80 -14.46
C LEU A 13 31.94 10.99 -13.54
N LEU A 14 32.76 10.73 -12.53
CA LEU A 14 32.89 11.56 -11.33
C LEU A 14 33.45 12.94 -11.65
N THR A 15 32.69 13.98 -11.34
CA THR A 15 33.19 15.33 -11.05
C THR A 15 33.24 15.50 -9.54
N THR A 16 34.36 15.24 -8.87
CA THR A 16 34.45 15.47 -7.43
C THR A 16 35.82 15.98 -6.99
N ASN A 17 35.80 16.99 -6.12
CA ASN A 17 36.92 17.54 -5.35
C ASN A 17 37.10 16.80 -4.01
N PHE A 18 38.17 17.11 -3.26
CA PHE A 18 38.54 16.67 -1.89
C PHE A 18 39.53 15.50 -1.62
N PHE A 19 39.99 15.40 -0.34
CA PHE A 19 41.31 15.06 0.28
C PHE A 19 41.41 13.72 1.09
N TYR A 20 42.59 13.05 1.15
CA TYR A 20 43.03 12.20 2.31
C TYR A 20 44.56 11.84 2.36
N ASN A 21 45.02 11.32 3.51
CA ASN A 21 46.40 11.23 4.04
C ASN A 21 47.33 10.09 3.52
N HIS A 22 48.30 10.46 2.69
CA HIS A 22 49.76 10.21 2.72
C HIS A 22 50.50 8.86 2.93
N ARG A 23 49.89 7.66 3.00
CA ARG A 23 50.72 6.42 3.06
C ARG A 23 50.77 5.66 1.73
N LEU A 24 51.95 5.65 1.10
CA LEU A 24 52.25 4.71 0.00
C LEU A 24 52.24 3.26 0.54
N PRO A 25 51.68 2.29 -0.21
CA PRO A 25 51.62 0.91 0.23
C PRO A 25 53.03 0.32 0.39
N VAL A 26 53.21 -0.53 1.40
CA VAL A 26 54.45 -1.30 1.55
C VAL A 26 54.32 -2.59 0.75
N LEU A 27 55.01 -2.64 -0.39
CA LEU A 27 54.94 -3.77 -1.31
C LEU A 27 56.03 -4.80 -1.00
N GLN A 28 55.65 -6.03 -0.72
CA GLN A 28 56.55 -7.16 -0.58
C GLN A 28 56.49 -7.99 -1.88
N ILE A 29 57.60 -8.01 -2.62
CA ILE A 29 57.69 -8.76 -3.89
C ILE A 29 58.29 -10.13 -3.60
N ALA A 30 57.68 -11.18 -4.15
CA ALA A 30 58.11 -12.56 -3.97
C ALA A 30 59.63 -12.70 -4.18
N GLY A 31 60.30 -13.30 -3.19
CA GLY A 31 61.74 -13.55 -3.15
C GLY A 31 62.66 -12.32 -3.10
N MET A 32 62.14 -11.12 -2.81
CA MET A 32 62.97 -10.01 -2.33
C MET A 32 63.09 -10.04 -0.81
N SER A 33 64.30 -9.86 -0.28
CA SER A 33 64.54 -9.88 1.18
C SER A 33 64.13 -8.61 1.91
N LYS A 34 63.79 -7.54 1.18
CA LYS A 34 63.33 -6.27 1.73
C LYS A 34 62.08 -5.80 0.97
N PRO A 35 61.09 -5.22 1.66
CA PRO A 35 59.93 -4.64 1.00
C PRO A 35 60.37 -3.47 0.11
N LEU A 36 59.69 -3.34 -1.03
CA LEU A 36 59.84 -2.23 -1.96
C LEU A 36 59.21 -0.98 -1.35
N LYS A 37 60.05 -0.11 -0.78
CA LYS A 37 59.63 1.22 -0.34
C LYS A 37 59.48 2.15 -1.54
N LEU A 38 58.39 2.90 -1.59
CA LEU A 38 58.09 3.87 -2.64
C LEU A 38 58.21 5.31 -2.09
N PRO A 39 58.68 6.29 -2.88
CA PRO A 39 59.28 6.13 -4.21
C PRO A 39 60.60 5.35 -4.10
N SER A 40 60.76 4.33 -4.96
CA SER A 40 61.91 3.43 -4.85
C SER A 40 63.12 4.02 -5.55
N SER A 41 64.32 3.72 -5.04
CA SER A 41 65.54 4.06 -5.75
C SER A 41 65.65 3.24 -7.04
N ASP A 42 66.16 3.86 -8.11
CA ASP A 42 66.37 3.21 -9.41
C ASP A 42 67.08 1.83 -9.30
N PRO A 43 68.09 1.62 -8.42
CA PRO A 43 68.69 0.29 -8.22
C PRO A 43 67.72 -0.80 -7.74
N MET A 44 66.73 -0.48 -6.90
CA MET A 44 65.76 -1.46 -6.43
C MET A 44 64.75 -1.83 -7.52
N LEU A 45 64.26 -0.83 -8.26
CA LEU A 45 63.37 -1.08 -9.41
C LEU A 45 64.08 -1.90 -10.51
N ARG A 46 65.38 -1.68 -10.72
CA ARG A 46 66.20 -2.51 -11.62
C ARG A 46 66.28 -3.96 -11.15
N LYS A 47 66.45 -4.22 -9.85
CA LYS A 47 66.46 -5.59 -9.32
C LYS A 47 65.13 -6.31 -9.55
N VAL A 48 64.00 -5.59 -9.44
CA VAL A 48 62.69 -6.13 -9.81
C VAL A 48 62.64 -6.44 -11.30
N ALA A 49 63.05 -5.51 -12.15
CA ALA A 49 63.07 -5.69 -13.61
C ALA A 49 63.95 -6.86 -14.07
N GLU A 50 65.13 -7.04 -13.46
CA GLU A 50 66.05 -8.15 -13.74
C GLU A 50 65.47 -9.52 -13.36
N ARG A 51 64.52 -9.57 -12.40
CA ARG A 51 63.87 -10.80 -11.94
C ARG A 51 62.70 -11.24 -12.80
N TYR A 52 62.01 -10.31 -13.45
CA TYR A 52 60.88 -10.61 -14.35
C TYR A 52 61.23 -10.39 -15.84
N PRO A 53 62.35 -10.93 -16.38
CA PRO A 53 62.73 -10.66 -17.75
C PRO A 53 61.85 -11.44 -18.74
N LYS A 54 61.41 -10.73 -19.78
CA LYS A 54 60.97 -11.24 -21.10
C LYS A 54 59.71 -12.10 -21.22
N LYS A 55 59.18 -12.79 -20.19
CA LYS A 55 57.93 -13.57 -20.38
C LYS A 55 56.65 -12.72 -20.49
N SER A 56 56.59 -11.56 -19.82
CA SER A 56 55.39 -10.72 -19.75
C SER A 56 55.15 -9.88 -21.03
N ALA A 57 56.21 -9.43 -21.70
CA ALA A 57 56.11 -8.61 -22.92
C ALA A 57 55.56 -9.39 -24.14
N THR A 58 55.77 -10.71 -24.18
CA THR A 58 55.24 -11.56 -25.27
C THR A 58 53.74 -11.81 -25.12
N LEU A 59 53.22 -11.84 -23.88
CA LEU A 59 51.79 -11.98 -23.57
C LEU A 59 50.99 -10.72 -23.95
N LEU A 60 51.52 -9.53 -23.62
CA LEU A 60 50.91 -8.25 -24.02
C LEU A 60 50.87 -8.07 -25.54
N ARG A 61 51.92 -8.48 -26.26
CA ARG A 61 51.97 -8.43 -27.73
C ARG A 61 50.95 -9.33 -28.41
N ARG A 62 50.53 -10.45 -27.80
CA ARG A 62 49.48 -11.31 -28.38
C ARG A 62 48.08 -10.73 -28.23
N GLN A 63 47.83 -9.88 -27.22
CA GLN A 63 46.54 -9.21 -27.04
C GLN A 63 46.42 -7.89 -27.82
N ALA A 64 47.55 -7.27 -28.19
CA ALA A 64 47.56 -5.96 -28.85
C ALA A 64 47.57 -5.99 -30.39
N VAL A 65 47.77 -7.14 -31.06
CA VAL A 65 47.97 -7.18 -32.52
C VAL A 65 46.73 -7.70 -33.26
N SER A 66 45.84 -6.76 -33.60
CA SER A 66 45.29 -6.67 -34.96
C SER A 66 45.68 -5.30 -35.53
N GLY A 67 46.88 -5.19 -36.10
CA GLY A 67 47.32 -4.00 -36.83
C GLY A 67 48.72 -3.50 -36.46
N GLU A 68 49.62 -3.63 -37.43
CA GLU A 68 50.94 -2.98 -37.59
C GLU A 68 52.20 -3.53 -36.89
N ASN A 69 53.22 -3.71 -37.74
CA ASN A 69 54.53 -4.27 -37.47
C ASN A 69 55.46 -3.25 -36.79
N VAL A 70 55.88 -3.52 -35.56
CA VAL A 70 57.01 -2.82 -34.93
C VAL A 70 58.25 -3.72 -34.98
N VAL A 71 59.16 -3.40 -35.90
CA VAL A 71 60.51 -3.96 -35.99
C VAL A 71 61.35 -3.45 -34.82
N LEU A 72 61.94 -4.35 -34.03
CA LEU A 72 62.96 -4.00 -33.03
C LEU A 72 64.32 -4.48 -33.52
N VAL A 73 65.17 -3.53 -33.89
CA VAL A 73 66.61 -3.69 -34.14
C VAL A 73 67.31 -3.92 -32.80
N TRP A 74 68.10 -5.00 -32.69
CA TRP A 74 68.87 -5.33 -31.50
C TRP A 74 70.24 -4.65 -31.54
N GLY A 75 70.58 -3.89 -30.49
CA GLY A 75 71.92 -3.33 -30.27
C GLY A 75 72.27 -3.28 -28.76
N PRO A 76 73.56 -3.17 -28.39
CA PRO A 76 74.06 -3.49 -27.04
C PRO A 76 73.83 -2.40 -25.98
N LYS A 77 72.93 -1.43 -26.22
CA LYS A 77 72.53 -0.43 -25.22
C LYS A 77 71.28 -0.92 -24.50
N ARG A 78 71.42 -1.25 -23.22
CA ARG A 78 70.38 -1.83 -22.33
C ARG A 78 69.03 -1.13 -22.54
N ILE A 79 68.11 -1.83 -23.21
CA ILE A 79 66.77 -1.34 -23.55
C ILE A 79 65.99 -1.18 -22.24
N ARG A 80 65.45 0.02 -21.99
CA ARG A 80 64.43 0.24 -20.96
C ARG A 80 63.24 -0.68 -21.29
N GLN A 81 62.86 -1.56 -20.38
CA GLN A 81 61.74 -2.47 -20.60
C GLN A 81 60.67 -2.20 -19.54
N THR A 82 59.41 -2.29 -19.97
CA THR A 82 58.29 -2.31 -19.04
C THR A 82 58.25 -3.66 -18.35
N THR A 83 58.24 -3.64 -17.02
CA THR A 83 58.21 -4.83 -16.19
C THR A 83 56.81 -4.96 -15.61
N ILE A 84 56.18 -6.11 -15.80
CA ILE A 84 54.93 -6.44 -15.12
C ILE A 84 55.17 -7.58 -14.15
N VAL A 85 54.85 -7.32 -12.87
CA VAL A 85 54.91 -8.28 -11.78
C VAL A 85 53.49 -8.79 -11.53
N PRO A 86 53.19 -10.08 -11.74
CA PRO A 86 51.86 -10.65 -11.52
C PRO A 86 51.37 -10.45 -10.09
N ALA A 87 50.06 -10.35 -9.87
CA ALA A 87 49.49 -10.19 -8.53
C ALA A 87 49.92 -11.28 -7.54
N ALA A 88 50.09 -12.53 -8.00
CA ALA A 88 50.55 -13.63 -7.16
C ALA A 88 51.95 -13.41 -6.54
N ASP A 89 52.75 -12.52 -7.12
CA ASP A 89 54.10 -12.19 -6.66
C ASP A 89 54.17 -10.86 -5.90
N VAL A 90 53.03 -10.21 -5.66
CA VAL A 90 52.92 -8.91 -4.97
C VAL A 90 52.05 -9.06 -3.74
N GLU A 91 52.64 -8.90 -2.57
CA GLU A 91 51.94 -8.83 -1.30
C GLU A 91 51.91 -7.37 -0.81
N ILE A 92 50.72 -6.86 -0.50
CA ILE A 92 50.54 -5.54 0.11
C ILE A 92 50.49 -5.78 1.61
N SER A 93 51.57 -5.45 2.31
CA SER A 93 51.84 -5.89 3.68
C SER A 93 51.11 -5.11 4.78
N ASP A 94 50.32 -4.10 4.41
CA ASP A 94 49.49 -3.27 5.29
C ASP A 94 47.99 -3.36 4.92
N ASP A 95 47.13 -2.77 5.74
CA ASP A 95 45.69 -2.64 5.53
C ASP A 95 45.32 -1.63 4.43
N TRP A 96 46.28 -1.29 3.57
CA TRP A 96 46.14 -0.28 2.53
C TRP A 96 45.05 -0.64 1.52
N THR A 97 44.94 -1.92 1.13
CA THR A 97 43.87 -2.35 0.19
C THR A 97 42.48 -2.18 0.81
N SER A 98 42.33 -2.49 2.10
CA SER A 98 41.07 -2.29 2.82
C SER A 98 40.75 -0.81 3.00
N SER A 99 41.77 0.01 3.28
CA SER A 99 41.62 1.47 3.39
C SER A 99 41.23 2.09 2.05
N LEU A 100 41.88 1.69 0.96
CA LEU A 100 41.54 2.09 -0.41
C LEU A 100 40.10 1.68 -0.75
N HIS A 101 39.72 0.43 -0.47
CA HIS A 101 38.34 -0.03 -0.69
C HIS A 101 37.31 0.78 0.09
N CYS A 102 37.57 1.03 1.37
CA CYS A 102 36.73 1.87 2.22
C CYS A 102 36.61 3.28 1.63
N GLU A 103 37.71 3.88 1.15
CA GLU A 103 37.70 5.20 0.53
C GLU A 103 36.87 5.22 -0.76
N LEU A 104 37.11 4.28 -1.68
CA LEU A 104 36.39 4.18 -2.94
C LEU A 104 34.88 3.96 -2.72
N SER A 105 34.50 3.20 -1.69
CA SER A 105 33.10 2.86 -1.41
C SER A 105 32.36 3.90 -0.56
N THR A 106 33.01 4.52 0.42
CA THR A 106 32.37 5.43 1.38
C THR A 106 32.57 6.89 1.04
N VAL A 107 33.80 7.28 0.70
CA VAL A 107 34.19 8.69 0.48
C VAL A 107 33.86 9.09 -0.95
N LEU A 108 34.38 8.34 -1.92
CA LEU A 108 34.18 8.63 -3.34
C LEU A 108 32.89 8.07 -3.90
N LYS A 109 32.36 7.01 -3.28
CA LYS A 109 31.16 6.28 -3.69
C LYS A 109 31.23 5.83 -5.16
N CYS A 110 32.43 5.47 -5.62
CA CYS A 110 32.69 5.06 -6.99
C CYS A 110 32.64 3.55 -7.19
N ILE A 111 32.72 2.78 -6.10
CA ILE A 111 32.42 1.35 -6.03
C ILE A 111 31.42 1.11 -4.89
N ARG A 112 30.78 -0.05 -4.85
CA ARG A 112 29.90 -0.43 -3.75
C ARG A 112 30.70 -1.00 -2.56
N PRO A 113 30.17 -0.94 -1.32
CA PRO A 113 30.82 -1.55 -0.16
C PRO A 113 31.03 -3.06 -0.28
N ASP A 114 30.26 -3.75 -1.13
CA ASP A 114 30.36 -5.20 -1.40
C ASP A 114 31.28 -5.53 -2.58
N ASP A 115 31.65 -4.57 -3.43
CA ASP A 115 32.59 -4.81 -4.51
C ASP A 115 33.96 -5.23 -3.95
N ARG A 116 34.71 -6.06 -4.67
CA ARG A 116 36.04 -6.54 -4.24
C ARG A 116 37.11 -5.99 -5.15
N LEU A 117 38.20 -5.49 -4.56
CA LEU A 117 39.41 -5.14 -5.29
C LEU A 117 40.29 -6.38 -5.40
N ALA A 118 40.45 -6.89 -6.62
CA ALA A 118 41.38 -7.98 -6.92
C ALA A 118 42.59 -7.43 -7.67
N LEU A 119 43.78 -7.52 -7.09
CA LEU A 119 45.00 -7.07 -7.77
C LEU A 119 45.21 -7.89 -9.05
N SER A 120 45.41 -7.23 -10.18
CA SER A 120 45.77 -7.84 -11.45
C SER A 120 47.30 -7.98 -11.54
N HIS A 121 48.02 -6.86 -11.35
CA HIS A 121 49.47 -6.82 -11.41
C HIS A 121 50.03 -5.48 -10.90
N LEU A 122 51.35 -5.44 -10.69
CA LEU A 122 52.15 -4.22 -10.51
C LEU A 122 52.89 -3.93 -11.82
N SER A 123 52.69 -2.73 -12.37
CA SER A 123 53.38 -2.22 -13.56
C SER A 123 54.54 -1.32 -13.14
N ILE A 124 55.75 -1.59 -13.67
CA ILE A 124 56.92 -0.73 -13.60
C ILE A 124 57.31 -0.37 -15.03
N ASP A 125 56.80 0.76 -15.48
CA ASP A 125 56.82 1.19 -16.86
C ASP A 125 57.88 2.28 -17.09
N SER A 126 59.06 1.84 -17.54
CA SER A 126 60.18 2.72 -17.88
C SER A 126 60.08 3.32 -19.29
N LEU A 127 59.14 2.83 -20.11
CA LEU A 127 58.90 3.25 -21.49
C LEU A 127 57.75 4.23 -21.63
N HIS A 128 56.95 4.43 -20.58
CA HIS A 128 55.75 5.26 -20.59
C HIS A 128 54.69 4.72 -21.56
N ASP A 129 54.61 3.39 -21.71
CA ASP A 129 53.59 2.69 -22.51
C ASP A 129 52.32 2.42 -21.68
N ALA A 130 51.19 2.99 -22.12
CA ALA A 130 49.89 2.80 -21.49
C ALA A 130 49.38 1.35 -21.55
N ALA A 131 49.88 0.53 -22.49
CA ALA A 131 49.51 -0.88 -22.58
C ALA A 131 49.87 -1.66 -21.29
N SER A 132 50.86 -1.19 -20.54
CA SER A 132 51.26 -1.78 -19.27
C SER A 132 50.31 -1.49 -18.10
N LEU A 133 49.34 -0.59 -18.30
CA LEU A 133 48.32 -0.23 -17.31
C LEU A 133 46.99 -0.92 -17.61
N ALA A 134 46.88 -1.59 -18.76
CA ALA A 134 45.76 -2.46 -19.06
C ALA A 134 45.88 -3.78 -18.27
N PRO A 135 44.78 -4.31 -17.71
CA PRO A 135 44.81 -5.57 -17.00
C PRO A 135 45.24 -6.72 -17.93
N ILE A 136 46.22 -7.52 -17.50
CA ILE A 136 46.76 -8.64 -18.31
C ILE A 136 45.70 -9.74 -18.51
N THR A 137 44.94 -10.01 -17.46
CA THR A 137 43.86 -10.98 -17.43
C THR A 137 42.55 -10.23 -17.35
N ARG A 138 41.54 -10.61 -18.12
CA ARG A 138 40.17 -10.15 -17.86
C ARG A 138 39.51 -11.16 -16.94
N HIS A 139 39.03 -10.68 -15.80
CA HIS A 139 38.13 -11.46 -14.96
C HIS A 139 36.72 -11.28 -15.51
N ASP A 140 35.96 -12.36 -15.68
CA ASP A 140 34.61 -12.30 -16.28
C ASP A 140 33.67 -11.39 -15.45
N ASP A 141 33.85 -11.38 -14.13
CA ASP A 141 33.09 -10.52 -13.19
C ASP A 141 33.65 -9.09 -12.99
N ALA A 142 34.65 -8.67 -13.77
CA ALA A 142 35.22 -7.32 -13.62
C ALA A 142 34.26 -6.25 -14.18
N ILE A 143 33.75 -5.39 -13.29
CA ILE A 143 32.89 -4.26 -13.66
C ILE A 143 33.67 -2.98 -13.97
N ALA A 144 34.92 -2.91 -13.54
CA ALA A 144 35.83 -1.80 -13.82
C ALA A 144 37.29 -2.23 -13.62
N THR A 145 38.22 -1.43 -14.14
CA THR A 145 39.64 -1.50 -13.85
C THR A 145 40.06 -0.27 -13.05
N LEU A 146 40.65 -0.46 -11.89
CA LEU A 146 41.22 0.62 -11.10
C LEU A 146 42.73 0.64 -11.26
N VAL A 147 43.28 1.75 -11.75
CA VAL A 147 44.73 1.97 -11.86
C VAL A 147 45.14 2.92 -10.76
N VAL A 148 46.06 2.51 -9.88
CA VAL A 148 46.62 3.33 -8.80
C VAL A 148 48.09 3.61 -9.09
N LEU A 149 48.40 4.82 -9.49
CA LEU A 149 49.73 5.33 -9.73
C LEU A 149 50.44 5.70 -8.41
N LEU A 150 51.62 5.15 -8.23
CA LEU A 150 52.48 5.32 -7.06
C LEU A 150 53.72 6.17 -7.33
N ALA A 151 54.15 6.23 -8.60
CA ALA A 151 55.25 7.08 -9.05
C ALA A 151 55.16 7.33 -10.57
N PRO A 152 55.66 8.47 -11.09
CA PRO A 152 56.06 9.67 -10.35
C PRO A 152 54.88 10.32 -9.63
N ALA A 153 55.16 11.17 -8.64
CA ALA A 153 54.12 11.83 -7.83
C ALA A 153 53.32 12.90 -8.60
N ASP A 154 53.70 13.21 -9.84
CA ASP A 154 53.02 14.19 -10.69
C ASP A 154 52.38 13.46 -11.89
N ALA A 155 51.05 13.34 -11.87
CA ALA A 155 50.28 12.68 -12.92
C ALA A 155 50.26 13.45 -14.26
N CYS A 156 50.48 14.77 -14.25
CA CYS A 156 50.46 15.58 -15.47
C CYS A 156 51.66 15.32 -16.39
N GLN A 157 52.75 14.80 -15.84
CA GLN A 157 53.91 14.38 -16.63
C GLN A 157 53.66 13.10 -17.44
N LEU A 158 52.56 12.39 -17.19
CA LEU A 158 52.36 11.05 -17.71
C LEU A 158 51.73 10.99 -19.10
N GLY A 159 51.10 12.08 -19.56
CA GLY A 159 50.42 12.11 -20.86
C GLY A 159 49.47 10.93 -21.03
N LEU A 160 48.57 10.69 -20.08
CA LEU A 160 47.66 9.55 -20.12
C LEU A 160 46.22 10.02 -20.38
N ASP A 161 45.66 9.58 -21.49
CA ASP A 161 44.32 9.91 -21.97
C ASP A 161 43.42 8.67 -22.00
N PHE A 162 42.12 8.89 -21.93
CA PHE A 162 41.12 7.84 -21.78
C PHE A 162 40.24 7.84 -23.01
N VAL A 163 40.25 6.74 -23.75
CA VAL A 163 39.44 6.60 -24.96
C VAL A 163 38.37 5.55 -24.69
N GLN A 164 37.12 6.00 -24.55
CA GLN A 164 35.96 5.13 -24.56
C GLN A 164 35.55 4.87 -26.02
N LYS A 165 34.96 3.70 -26.28
CA LYS A 165 34.53 3.30 -27.62
C LYS A 165 33.66 4.41 -28.25
N ASP A 166 34.11 4.93 -29.39
CA ASP A 166 33.45 5.98 -30.18
C ASP A 166 33.35 7.37 -29.51
N SER A 167 34.13 7.65 -28.45
CA SER A 167 34.14 8.95 -27.76
C SER A 167 35.44 9.75 -27.95
N VAL A 168 35.37 11.05 -27.67
CA VAL A 168 36.55 11.93 -27.55
C VAL A 168 37.40 11.49 -26.35
N ALA A 169 38.73 11.56 -26.50
CA ALA A 169 39.65 11.29 -25.42
C ALA A 169 39.43 12.28 -24.26
N THR A 170 39.32 11.79 -23.03
CA THR A 170 39.19 12.64 -21.84
C THR A 170 40.44 12.55 -20.97
N HIS A 171 40.67 13.58 -20.15
CA HIS A 171 41.72 13.63 -19.12
C HIS A 171 41.11 13.46 -17.72
N PRO A 172 41.05 12.25 -17.16
CA PRO A 172 40.74 11.97 -15.77
C PRO A 172 42.04 11.59 -15.04
N TRP A 173 42.94 12.56 -14.89
CA TRP A 173 43.88 12.54 -13.78
C TRP A 173 43.60 13.77 -12.96
N ARG A 174 43.21 13.56 -11.72
CA ARG A 174 42.87 14.65 -10.83
C ARG A 174 44.18 15.22 -10.27
N GLU A 175 44.52 16.43 -10.69
CA GLU A 175 45.53 17.25 -10.02
C GLU A 175 44.97 17.70 -8.67
N LEU A 176 45.69 17.36 -7.62
CA LEU A 176 45.68 18.13 -6.39
C LEU A 176 47.15 18.34 -6.04
N GLU A 177 47.54 19.60 -5.84
CA GLU A 177 48.91 20.08 -5.60
C GLU A 177 49.64 19.43 -4.39
N THR A 178 49.04 18.46 -3.71
CA THR A 178 49.48 17.95 -2.41
C THR A 178 49.46 16.43 -2.22
N HIS A 179 49.07 15.60 -3.19
CA HIS A 179 48.85 14.15 -2.95
C HIS A 179 49.92 13.25 -3.62
N CYS A 180 50.28 12.14 -2.96
CA CYS A 180 51.35 11.24 -3.43
C CYS A 180 50.85 10.06 -4.29
N VAL A 181 49.54 9.84 -4.37
CA VAL A 181 48.92 8.71 -5.06
C VAL A 181 47.79 9.21 -5.94
N HIS A 182 47.82 8.86 -7.22
CA HIS A 182 46.74 9.16 -8.16
C HIS A 182 46.08 7.86 -8.58
N TYR A 183 44.77 7.85 -8.75
CA TYR A 183 44.08 6.69 -9.30
C TYR A 183 43.08 7.08 -10.37
N ALA A 184 42.77 6.12 -11.23
CA ALA A 184 41.76 6.24 -12.26
C ALA A 184 40.90 4.97 -12.30
N LEU A 185 39.58 5.15 -12.34
CA LEU A 185 38.61 4.06 -12.44
C LEU A 185 38.07 4.01 -13.87
N LEU A 186 38.36 2.92 -14.56
CA LEU A 186 38.05 2.68 -15.96
C LEU A 186 36.86 1.73 -16.08
N SER A 187 35.88 2.06 -16.93
CA SER A 187 34.90 1.07 -17.35
C SER A 187 35.58 -0.06 -18.14
N PRO A 188 34.98 -1.26 -18.24
CA PRO A 188 35.57 -2.38 -18.98
C PRO A 188 35.78 -2.10 -20.48
N GLU A 189 35.05 -1.11 -21.01
CA GLU A 189 35.10 -0.68 -22.40
C GLU A 189 36.09 0.47 -22.64
N THR A 190 36.54 1.14 -21.58
CA THR A 190 37.49 2.25 -21.68
C THR A 190 38.92 1.72 -21.86
N LYS A 191 39.64 2.24 -22.86
CA LYS A 191 41.05 1.97 -23.05
C LYS A 191 41.87 3.16 -22.56
N LEU A 192 42.96 2.87 -21.86
CA LEU A 192 43.98 3.86 -21.52
C LEU A 192 44.92 4.03 -22.71
N VAL A 193 45.11 5.26 -23.18
CA VAL A 193 46.01 5.60 -24.28
C VAL A 193 47.05 6.58 -23.76
N GLY A 194 48.33 6.28 -24.01
CA GLY A 194 49.41 7.20 -23.66
C GLY A 194 49.70 8.13 -24.81
N THR A 195 49.59 9.44 -24.60
CA THR A 195 50.28 10.42 -25.44
C THR A 195 51.76 10.31 -25.10
N GLY A 196 52.55 9.80 -26.04
CA GLY A 196 53.97 9.53 -25.83
C GLY A 196 54.75 10.81 -25.53
N THR A 197 54.79 11.23 -24.26
CA THR A 197 55.68 12.30 -23.82
C THR A 197 57.08 11.71 -23.72
N THR A 198 57.87 11.94 -24.76
CA THR A 198 59.27 11.50 -24.85
C THR A 198 60.18 12.33 -23.93
N VAL A 199 59.85 12.44 -22.65
CA VAL A 199 60.74 13.08 -21.67
C VAL A 199 61.91 12.13 -21.44
N ARG A 200 62.97 12.30 -22.25
CA ARG A 200 64.24 11.60 -22.09
C ARG A 200 64.73 11.85 -20.67
N LYS A 201 64.72 10.80 -19.83
CA LYS A 201 65.12 10.74 -18.40
C LYS A 201 63.98 10.81 -17.36
N ALA A 202 62.71 10.77 -17.74
CA ALA A 202 61.64 10.60 -16.75
C ALA A 202 61.85 9.31 -15.92
N PRO A 203 61.55 9.34 -14.60
CA PRO A 203 61.57 8.15 -13.75
C PRO A 203 60.54 7.13 -14.25
N PRO A 204 60.75 5.83 -14.00
CA PRO A 204 59.77 4.82 -14.37
C PRO A 204 58.43 5.06 -13.67
N ARG A 205 57.33 4.86 -14.38
CA ARG A 205 56.00 4.86 -13.79
C ARG A 205 55.81 3.59 -12.98
N VAL A 206 55.24 3.69 -11.79
CA VAL A 206 54.92 2.54 -10.95
C VAL A 206 53.44 2.60 -10.63
N ALA A 207 52.69 1.57 -10.98
CA ALA A 207 51.24 1.52 -10.76
C ALA A 207 50.74 0.13 -10.35
N LEU A 208 49.78 0.09 -9.43
CA LEU A 208 48.99 -1.10 -9.13
C LEU A 208 47.74 -1.10 -10.01
N VAL A 209 47.45 -2.22 -10.65
CA VAL A 209 46.25 -2.37 -11.48
C VAL A 209 45.34 -3.39 -10.79
N PHE A 210 44.12 -2.98 -10.47
CA PHE A 210 43.10 -3.81 -9.83
C PHE A 210 41.93 -4.05 -10.79
N HIS A 211 41.35 -5.24 -10.69
CA HIS A 211 39.97 -5.49 -11.08
C HIS A 211 39.05 -5.06 -9.95
N VAL A 212 38.05 -4.25 -10.27
CA VAL A 212 36.88 -4.11 -9.41
C VAL A 212 35.94 -5.23 -9.80
N LEU A 213 35.92 -6.27 -8.99
CA LEU A 213 34.99 -7.37 -9.14
C LEU A 213 33.71 -6.99 -8.42
N ARG A 214 32.58 -7.09 -9.12
CA ARG A 214 31.32 -7.13 -8.38
C ARG A 214 31.38 -8.39 -7.53
N ALA A 215 31.08 -8.31 -6.23
CA ALA A 215 30.84 -9.53 -5.46
C ALA A 215 29.89 -10.38 -6.31
N SER A 216 30.37 -11.54 -6.76
CA SER A 216 29.67 -12.31 -7.77
C SER A 216 28.33 -12.71 -7.17
N LEU A 217 27.28 -12.03 -7.63
CA LEU A 217 25.85 -12.31 -7.41
C LEU A 217 25.43 -13.71 -7.92
N HIS A 218 26.40 -14.58 -8.21
CA HIS A 218 26.25 -15.82 -8.97
C HIS A 218 26.90 -17.04 -8.30
N ALA A 219 27.71 -16.89 -7.24
CA ALA A 219 28.16 -18.05 -6.47
C ALA A 219 27.11 -18.50 -5.42
N ASP A 220 26.18 -17.62 -5.09
CA ASP A 220 24.95 -17.96 -4.38
C ASP A 220 23.84 -17.22 -5.13
N ARG A 221 22.73 -17.88 -5.45
CA ARG A 221 21.53 -17.20 -5.94
C ARG A 221 21.15 -16.20 -4.86
N ASP A 222 21.51 -14.94 -5.05
CA ASP A 222 21.36 -13.91 -4.04
C ASP A 222 19.87 -13.66 -3.81
N VAL A 223 19.32 -14.41 -2.86
CA VAL A 223 17.98 -14.24 -2.33
C VAL A 223 17.85 -12.81 -1.83
N GLY A 224 18.91 -12.13 -1.39
CA GLY A 224 18.85 -10.80 -0.78
C GLY A 224 18.09 -9.73 -1.58
N PRO A 225 18.52 -9.36 -2.80
CA PRO A 225 17.87 -8.31 -3.59
C PRO A 225 16.46 -8.69 -4.04
N ILE A 226 16.27 -9.89 -4.59
CA ILE A 226 14.95 -10.37 -5.03
C ILE A 226 14.00 -10.48 -3.84
N TYR A 227 14.46 -11.00 -2.71
CA TYR A 227 13.67 -11.09 -1.47
C TYR A 227 13.35 -9.72 -0.88
N ARG A 228 14.28 -8.75 -0.91
CA ARG A 228 13.99 -7.36 -0.53
C ARG A 228 12.96 -6.74 -1.46
N SER A 229 13.07 -6.96 -2.77
CA SER A 229 12.05 -6.51 -3.73
C SER A 229 10.71 -7.19 -3.50
N ILE A 230 10.67 -8.49 -3.19
CA ILE A 230 9.46 -9.23 -2.82
C ILE A 230 8.83 -8.63 -1.55
N LEU A 231 9.61 -8.43 -0.49
CA LEU A 231 9.11 -7.83 0.76
C LEU A 231 8.59 -6.41 0.53
N PHE A 232 9.30 -5.61 -0.26
CA PHE A 232 8.87 -4.26 -0.60
C PHE A 232 7.59 -4.25 -1.43
N LEU A 233 7.48 -5.13 -2.44
CA LEU A 233 6.27 -5.30 -3.24
C LEU A 233 5.09 -5.77 -2.37
N LYS A 234 5.32 -6.68 -1.40
CA LYS A 234 4.30 -7.07 -0.43
C LYS A 234 3.83 -5.88 0.42
N GLN A 235 4.75 -5.06 0.92
CA GLN A 235 4.40 -3.84 1.67
C GLN A 235 3.66 -2.82 0.80
N LEU A 236 4.09 -2.65 -0.46
CA LEU A 236 3.45 -1.76 -1.41
C LEU A 236 2.02 -2.22 -1.74
N ALA A 237 1.81 -3.52 -1.90
CA ALA A 237 0.49 -4.09 -2.14
C ALA A 237 -0.50 -3.75 -1.01
N MET A 238 -0.04 -3.68 0.25
CA MET A 238 -0.86 -3.34 1.42
C MET A 238 -1.22 -1.85 1.53
N HIS A 239 -0.63 -0.96 0.71
CA HIS A 239 -0.88 0.48 0.83
C HIS A 239 -2.22 0.89 0.18
N PRO A 240 -3.16 1.48 0.94
CA PRO A 240 -4.54 1.73 0.51
C PRO A 240 -4.76 2.77 -0.61
N PRO A 241 -3.89 3.77 -0.90
CA PRO A 241 -4.16 4.69 -2.01
C PRO A 241 -3.82 4.11 -3.40
N LEU A 242 -3.31 2.87 -3.50
CA LEU A 242 -2.76 2.33 -4.74
C LEU A 242 -3.76 1.48 -5.53
N GLY A 243 -4.98 1.99 -5.70
CA GLY A 243 -5.94 1.50 -6.72
C GLY A 243 -5.47 1.73 -8.16
N LEU A 244 -4.16 1.82 -8.38
CA LEU A 244 -3.52 2.24 -9.60
C LEU A 244 -3.15 0.99 -10.42
N LEU A 245 -3.52 1.03 -11.69
CA LEU A 245 -2.98 0.12 -12.68
C LEU A 245 -1.60 0.66 -13.07
N TYR A 246 -0.54 -0.08 -12.77
CA TYR A 246 0.83 0.34 -13.08
C TYR A 246 1.26 -0.21 -14.42
N GLY A 247 2.00 0.59 -15.18
CA GLY A 247 2.65 0.20 -16.41
C GLY A 247 4.13 0.53 -16.37
N VAL A 248 4.97 -0.41 -16.79
CA VAL A 248 6.38 -0.15 -17.12
C VAL A 248 6.55 -0.34 -18.61
N HIS A 249 7.06 0.68 -19.29
CA HIS A 249 7.33 0.60 -20.73
C HIS A 249 8.41 -0.44 -21.01
N ILE A 250 8.15 -1.35 -21.95
CA ILE A 250 9.11 -2.37 -22.37
C ILE A 250 9.65 -2.00 -23.74
N HIS A 251 10.98 -2.00 -23.85
CA HIS A 251 11.68 -1.81 -25.10
C HIS A 251 11.60 -3.02 -26.02
N LEU A 252 10.41 -3.31 -26.56
CA LEU A 252 10.30 -4.34 -27.58
C LEU A 252 10.70 -3.78 -28.96
N CYS A 253 11.70 -4.43 -29.56
CA CYS A 253 12.22 -4.13 -30.88
C CYS A 253 11.13 -4.18 -31.97
N ARG A 254 10.62 -3.01 -32.34
CA ARG A 254 10.24 -2.52 -33.68
C ARG A 254 9.31 -3.33 -34.61
N ARG A 255 8.86 -4.56 -34.32
CA ARG A 255 8.11 -5.37 -35.32
C ARG A 255 6.94 -6.24 -34.83
N HIS A 256 6.71 -6.40 -33.53
CA HIS A 256 5.64 -7.27 -33.06
C HIS A 256 4.47 -6.48 -32.50
N ALA A 257 3.30 -6.62 -33.15
CA ALA A 257 2.03 -6.10 -32.67
C ALA A 257 1.45 -6.92 -31.51
N ALA A 258 2.02 -8.11 -31.25
CA ALA A 258 1.60 -9.00 -30.17
C ALA A 258 2.61 -8.95 -29.01
N PRO A 259 2.15 -8.87 -27.76
CA PRO A 259 3.01 -8.96 -26.59
C PRO A 259 3.67 -10.34 -26.51
N ASP A 260 5.00 -10.36 -26.38
CA ASP A 260 5.79 -11.58 -26.28
C ASP A 260 6.62 -11.54 -24.99
N TRP A 261 6.36 -12.50 -24.09
CA TRP A 261 7.08 -12.68 -22.83
C TRP A 261 8.54 -13.07 -23.03
N GLY A 262 8.86 -13.78 -24.12
CA GLY A 262 10.23 -14.21 -24.42
C GLY A 262 11.15 -13.08 -24.85
N ALA A 263 10.59 -11.91 -25.16
CA ALA A 263 11.34 -10.75 -25.64
C ALA A 263 11.61 -9.71 -24.53
N LEU A 264 11.32 -10.03 -23.26
CA LEU A 264 11.65 -9.16 -22.13
C LEU A 264 13.16 -9.04 -21.93
N GLU A 265 13.64 -7.79 -21.78
CA GLU A 265 15.03 -7.53 -21.39
C GLU A 265 15.31 -8.08 -19.98
N PRO A 266 16.56 -8.43 -19.64
CA PRO A 266 16.91 -9.05 -18.35
C PRO A 266 16.42 -8.27 -17.12
N THR A 267 16.40 -6.94 -17.18
CA THR A 267 15.89 -6.08 -16.11
C THR A 267 14.38 -6.21 -15.92
N HIS A 268 13.61 -6.26 -17.02
CA HIS A 268 12.16 -6.49 -16.97
C HIS A 268 11.82 -7.91 -16.53
N THR A 269 12.62 -8.90 -16.93
CA THR A 269 12.50 -10.29 -16.45
C THR A 269 12.72 -10.37 -14.95
N ALA A 270 13.74 -9.72 -14.40
CA ALA A 270 13.97 -9.69 -12.96
C ALA A 270 12.82 -9.02 -12.18
N LEU A 271 12.22 -7.95 -12.72
CA LEU A 271 11.03 -7.32 -12.14
C LEU A 271 9.81 -8.26 -12.20
N LEU A 272 9.59 -8.93 -13.33
CA LEU A 272 8.53 -9.93 -13.50
C LEU A 272 8.67 -11.05 -12.47
N ASP A 273 9.88 -11.59 -12.31
CA ASP A 273 10.17 -12.65 -11.33
C ASP A 273 9.87 -12.18 -9.90
N ALA A 274 10.25 -10.96 -9.54
CA ALA A 274 9.94 -10.38 -8.22
C ALA A 274 8.43 -10.18 -8.01
N LEU A 275 7.70 -9.70 -9.01
CA LEU A 275 6.25 -9.55 -8.97
C LEU A 275 5.55 -10.91 -8.81
N LEU A 276 5.97 -11.92 -9.57
CA LEU A 276 5.45 -13.28 -9.48
C LEU A 276 5.72 -13.90 -8.11
N ALA A 277 6.96 -13.82 -7.64
CA ALA A 277 7.37 -14.37 -6.34
C ALA A 277 6.72 -13.65 -5.14
N SER A 278 6.22 -12.42 -5.32
CA SER A 278 5.46 -11.73 -4.28
C SER A 278 4.06 -12.32 -4.08
N GLU A 279 3.49 -12.95 -5.12
CA GLU A 279 2.13 -13.48 -5.18
C GLU A 279 1.00 -12.45 -4.94
N CYS A 280 1.32 -11.19 -4.69
CA CYS A 280 0.36 -10.12 -4.37
C CYS A 280 -0.20 -9.41 -5.61
N TYR A 281 0.33 -9.67 -6.81
CA TYR A 281 0.01 -8.90 -8.01
C TYR A 281 -0.63 -9.73 -9.13
N GLY A 282 -1.61 -9.12 -9.81
CA GLY A 282 -2.02 -9.48 -11.16
C GLY A 282 -0.99 -8.93 -12.16
N ILE A 283 -0.59 -9.72 -13.15
CA ILE A 283 0.47 -9.34 -14.11
C ILE A 283 0.08 -9.73 -15.53
N GLY A 284 0.31 -8.82 -16.48
CA GLY A 284 0.18 -9.09 -17.90
C GLY A 284 1.03 -8.16 -18.76
N LEU A 285 1.15 -8.48 -20.03
CA LEU A 285 1.70 -7.60 -21.06
C LEU A 285 0.55 -6.97 -21.83
N ALA A 286 0.60 -5.65 -22.01
CA ALA A 286 -0.41 -4.94 -22.75
C ALA A 286 0.17 -4.17 -23.93
N VAL A 287 -0.59 -4.11 -25.01
CA VAL A 287 -0.45 -3.07 -26.04
C VAL A 287 -1.29 -1.88 -25.57
N TYR A 288 -0.66 -0.75 -25.34
CA TYR A 288 -1.23 0.43 -24.69
C TYR A 288 -1.16 1.67 -25.57
N SER A 289 -2.28 2.38 -25.69
CA SER A 289 -2.44 3.69 -26.30
C SER A 289 -2.80 4.68 -25.20
N GLU A 290 -2.16 5.85 -25.15
CA GLU A 290 -2.54 6.90 -24.18
C GLU A 290 -3.97 7.40 -24.41
N VAL A 291 -4.45 7.33 -25.66
CA VAL A 291 -5.80 7.79 -26.03
C VAL A 291 -6.84 6.72 -25.72
N ASP A 292 -6.58 5.48 -26.11
CA ASP A 292 -7.58 4.41 -26.10
C ASP A 292 -7.44 3.44 -24.90
N GLY A 293 -6.40 3.61 -24.09
CA GLY A 293 -6.04 2.71 -23.00
C GLY A 293 -5.40 1.41 -23.50
N ILE A 294 -5.64 0.32 -22.76
CA ILE A 294 -5.16 -1.01 -23.15
C ILE A 294 -5.94 -1.52 -24.37
N LEU A 295 -5.25 -1.74 -25.48
CA LEU A 295 -5.81 -2.27 -26.72
C LEU A 295 -5.82 -3.81 -26.75
N HIS A 296 -4.76 -4.42 -26.24
CA HIS A 296 -4.61 -5.86 -26.16
C HIS A 296 -3.93 -6.23 -24.84
N PHE A 297 -4.38 -7.29 -24.18
CA PHE A 297 -3.85 -7.73 -22.90
C PHE A 297 -3.58 -9.23 -22.92
N ALA A 298 -2.32 -9.61 -22.75
CA ALA A 298 -1.87 -10.99 -22.62
C ALA A 298 -1.42 -11.22 -21.17
N ARG A 299 -2.19 -12.02 -20.44
CA ARG A 299 -1.90 -12.29 -19.03
C ARG A 299 -0.74 -13.27 -18.84
N HIS A 300 0.01 -13.10 -17.76
CA HIS A 300 1.04 -14.09 -17.40
C HIS A 300 0.40 -15.36 -16.85
N HIS A 301 0.79 -16.52 -17.37
CA HIS A 301 0.22 -17.82 -17.00
C HIS A 301 0.34 -18.17 -15.50
N GLN A 302 1.38 -17.70 -14.82
CA GLN A 302 1.57 -17.93 -13.38
C GLN A 302 0.88 -16.88 -12.49
N SER A 303 0.38 -15.79 -13.06
CA SER A 303 -0.38 -14.81 -12.26
C SER A 303 -1.73 -15.43 -11.95
N ALA A 304 -1.92 -15.94 -10.73
CA ALA A 304 -3.19 -16.53 -10.27
C ALA A 304 -4.24 -15.43 -10.02
N THR A 305 -4.97 -15.05 -11.06
CA THR A 305 -6.16 -14.18 -11.02
C THR A 305 -7.34 -14.79 -11.80
N VAL A 306 -8.49 -14.13 -11.79
CA VAL A 306 -9.74 -14.53 -12.47
C VAL A 306 -9.54 -14.69 -13.98
N ALA A 307 -9.83 -15.88 -14.53
CA ALA A 307 -9.46 -16.28 -15.89
C ALA A 307 -10.01 -15.34 -16.99
N SER A 308 -11.05 -14.56 -16.68
CA SER A 308 -11.75 -13.68 -17.61
C SER A 308 -11.49 -12.18 -17.40
N THR A 309 -10.37 -11.75 -16.83
CA THR A 309 -10.09 -10.31 -16.67
C THR A 309 -9.88 -9.64 -18.02
N ASP A 310 -10.91 -8.98 -18.55
CA ASP A 310 -10.81 -8.10 -19.72
C ASP A 310 -10.42 -6.69 -19.25
N LEU A 311 -9.20 -6.27 -19.58
CA LEU A 311 -8.69 -4.93 -19.27
C LEU A 311 -8.69 -4.01 -20.49
N ARG A 312 -9.37 -4.37 -21.59
CA ARG A 312 -9.45 -3.50 -22.76
C ARG A 312 -10.07 -2.16 -22.40
N HIS A 313 -9.49 -1.10 -22.96
CA HIS A 313 -9.86 0.30 -22.73
C HIS A 313 -9.60 0.86 -21.32
N VAL A 314 -9.04 0.05 -20.40
CA VAL A 314 -8.63 0.54 -19.08
C VAL A 314 -7.38 1.41 -19.24
N GLN A 315 -7.39 2.58 -18.61
CA GLN A 315 -6.27 3.53 -18.61
C GLN A 315 -5.24 3.14 -17.54
N ILE A 316 -3.96 3.20 -17.89
CA ILE A 316 -2.87 2.96 -16.94
C ILE A 316 -2.68 4.23 -16.12
N THR A 317 -2.76 4.11 -14.80
CA THR A 317 -2.77 5.30 -13.94
C THR A 317 -1.38 5.87 -13.72
N GLU A 318 -0.36 4.99 -13.66
CA GLU A 318 1.03 5.40 -13.57
C GLU A 318 1.86 4.60 -14.59
N LEU A 319 2.33 5.28 -15.63
CA LEU A 319 3.16 4.70 -16.67
C LEU A 319 4.60 5.20 -16.52
N VAL A 320 5.52 4.28 -16.22
CA VAL A 320 6.95 4.57 -16.16
C VAL A 320 7.53 4.46 -17.57
N THR A 321 7.88 5.60 -18.17
CA THR A 321 8.54 5.68 -19.47
C THR A 321 10.04 5.98 -19.31
N PRO A 322 10.95 5.24 -19.95
CA PRO A 322 12.37 5.57 -19.93
C PRO A 322 12.61 6.93 -20.61
N PRO A 323 13.54 7.75 -20.08
CA PRO A 323 13.71 9.17 -20.48
C PRO A 323 14.15 9.36 -21.94
N SER A 324 14.70 8.33 -22.58
CA SER A 324 15.30 8.42 -23.92
C SER A 324 14.39 7.98 -25.08
N ASN A 325 13.18 7.46 -24.82
CA ASN A 325 12.35 6.91 -25.90
C ASN A 325 10.88 7.26 -25.77
N ARG A 326 10.50 8.38 -26.39
CA ARG A 326 9.10 8.59 -26.77
C ARG A 326 8.75 7.66 -27.92
N PRO A 327 7.62 6.93 -27.84
CA PRO A 327 7.17 6.07 -28.92
C PRO A 327 6.90 6.90 -30.18
N ARG A 328 7.38 6.43 -31.33
CA ARG A 328 7.16 7.10 -32.62
C ARG A 328 5.74 6.91 -33.17
N TYR A 329 4.96 5.99 -32.62
CA TYR A 329 3.69 5.54 -33.19
C TYR A 329 2.50 5.58 -32.23
N GLY A 330 2.60 6.26 -31.08
CA GLY A 330 1.50 6.39 -30.12
C GLY A 330 1.06 5.11 -29.41
N ILE A 331 1.67 3.96 -29.73
CA ILE A 331 1.39 2.66 -29.13
C ILE A 331 2.65 2.13 -28.45
N ASN A 332 2.49 1.65 -27.23
CA ASN A 332 3.54 1.10 -26.38
C ASN A 332 3.23 -0.35 -26.02
N VAL A 333 4.26 -1.17 -25.85
CA VAL A 333 4.11 -2.43 -25.11
C VAL A 333 4.56 -2.19 -23.68
N VAL A 334 3.73 -2.57 -22.72
CA VAL A 334 3.91 -2.25 -21.31
C VAL A 334 3.71 -3.50 -20.46
N LEU A 335 4.56 -3.67 -19.45
CA LEU A 335 4.34 -4.63 -18.38
C LEU A 335 3.32 -4.00 -17.44
N VAL A 336 2.12 -4.58 -17.40
CA VAL A 336 1.02 -4.10 -16.57
C VAL A 336 0.91 -4.96 -15.33
N PHE A 337 0.81 -4.33 -14.17
CA PHE A 337 0.57 -5.04 -12.92
C PHE A 337 -0.27 -4.21 -11.94
N TRP A 338 -1.00 -4.90 -11.07
CA TRP A 338 -1.84 -4.31 -10.04
C TRP A 338 -1.92 -5.23 -8.82
N PRO A 339 -2.04 -4.71 -7.59
CA PRO A 339 -2.26 -5.56 -6.42
C PRO A 339 -3.60 -6.32 -6.57
N LYS A 340 -3.60 -7.63 -6.33
CA LYS A 340 -4.79 -8.50 -6.48
C LYS A 340 -5.99 -7.98 -5.68
N GLN A 341 -5.74 -7.47 -4.47
CA GLN A 341 -6.76 -6.89 -3.60
C GLN A 341 -7.44 -5.63 -4.18
N HIS A 342 -6.78 -4.93 -5.11
CA HIS A 342 -7.31 -3.74 -5.76
C HIS A 342 -7.93 -4.02 -7.15
N LEU A 343 -8.14 -5.29 -7.51
CA LEU A 343 -8.70 -5.67 -8.81
C LEU A 343 -10.06 -4.99 -9.08
N VAL A 344 -10.88 -4.77 -8.05
CA VAL A 344 -12.17 -4.07 -8.21
C VAL A 344 -12.02 -2.61 -8.66
N ASN A 345 -10.97 -1.93 -8.21
CA ASN A 345 -10.67 -0.56 -8.62
C ASN A 345 -10.18 -0.52 -10.07
N VAL A 346 -9.41 -1.53 -10.48
CA VAL A 346 -8.88 -1.65 -11.85
C VAL A 346 -9.98 -1.93 -12.87
N MET A 347 -10.88 -2.87 -12.55
CA MET A 347 -11.96 -3.26 -13.48
C MET A 347 -13.19 -2.35 -13.41
N GLY A 348 -13.39 -1.65 -12.29
CA GLY A 348 -14.67 -1.08 -11.92
C GLY A 348 -15.64 -2.12 -11.35
N GLY A 349 -16.53 -1.68 -10.45
CA GLY A 349 -17.41 -2.57 -9.67
C GLY A 349 -18.28 -3.51 -10.53
N ALA A 350 -18.83 -3.03 -11.65
CA ALA A 350 -19.71 -3.82 -12.51
C ALA A 350 -18.96 -4.94 -13.27
N ALA A 351 -17.78 -4.63 -13.82
CA ALA A 351 -16.97 -5.62 -14.52
C ALA A 351 -16.35 -6.62 -13.53
N PHE A 352 -15.91 -6.15 -12.36
CA PHE A 352 -15.45 -7.01 -11.26
C PHE A 352 -16.55 -7.98 -10.82
N ALA A 353 -17.77 -7.50 -10.55
CA ALA A 353 -18.88 -8.35 -10.15
C ALA A 353 -19.22 -9.41 -11.21
N THR A 354 -19.18 -9.02 -12.49
CA THR A 354 -19.40 -9.95 -13.62
C THR A 354 -18.31 -11.02 -13.67
N ALA A 355 -17.04 -10.63 -13.48
CA ALA A 355 -15.92 -11.56 -13.44
C ALA A 355 -16.02 -12.51 -12.23
N MET A 356 -16.36 -12.02 -11.03
CA MET A 356 -16.55 -12.86 -9.84
C MET A 356 -17.75 -13.82 -9.93
N ARG A 357 -18.75 -13.51 -10.78
CA ARG A 357 -19.86 -14.44 -11.04
C ARG A 357 -19.47 -15.60 -11.94
N ALA A 358 -18.49 -15.40 -12.82
CA ALA A 358 -18.00 -16.44 -13.72
C ALA A 358 -17.03 -17.42 -13.03
N GLU A 359 -16.49 -17.04 -11.87
CA GLU A 359 -15.51 -17.84 -11.13
C GLU A 359 -16.14 -18.80 -10.11
N ALA A 360 -15.40 -19.86 -9.77
CA ALA A 360 -15.79 -20.78 -8.71
C ALA A 360 -15.87 -20.05 -7.36
N PRO A 361 -16.87 -20.35 -6.50
CA PRO A 361 -17.08 -19.62 -5.24
C PRO A 361 -15.87 -19.57 -4.30
N ALA A 362 -15.03 -20.60 -4.29
CA ALA A 362 -13.81 -20.63 -3.48
C ALA A 362 -12.75 -19.62 -3.96
N VAL A 363 -12.62 -19.44 -5.28
CA VAL A 363 -11.69 -18.48 -5.88
C VAL A 363 -12.23 -17.05 -5.71
N ALA A 364 -13.51 -16.85 -6.02
CA ALA A 364 -14.16 -15.55 -5.87
C ALA A 364 -14.14 -15.03 -4.43
N ARG A 365 -14.24 -15.92 -3.42
CA ARG A 365 -14.21 -15.55 -2.00
C ARG A 365 -12.97 -14.75 -1.60
N ALA A 366 -11.79 -15.18 -2.04
CA ALA A 366 -10.53 -14.48 -1.71
C ALA A 366 -10.53 -13.05 -2.28
N PHE A 367 -10.93 -12.88 -3.54
CA PHE A 367 -10.98 -11.57 -4.19
C PHE A 367 -12.07 -10.65 -3.61
N VAL A 368 -13.21 -11.20 -3.18
CA VAL A 368 -14.30 -10.41 -2.61
C VAL A 368 -13.97 -9.96 -1.19
N ALA A 369 -13.37 -10.81 -0.36
CA ALA A 369 -12.89 -10.43 0.97
C ALA A 369 -11.86 -9.30 0.88
N ASP A 370 -10.89 -9.44 -0.03
CA ASP A 370 -9.87 -8.42 -0.28
C ASP A 370 -10.50 -7.11 -0.81
N ALA A 371 -11.41 -7.20 -1.79
CA ALA A 371 -12.08 -6.02 -2.35
C ALA A 371 -12.97 -5.30 -1.33
N ALA A 372 -13.65 -6.04 -0.45
CA ALA A 372 -14.49 -5.46 0.61
C ALA A 372 -13.66 -4.60 1.57
N SER A 373 -12.42 -5.01 1.89
CA SER A 373 -11.49 -4.20 2.69
C SER A 373 -11.16 -2.86 2.03
N VAL A 374 -11.08 -2.83 0.69
CA VAL A 374 -10.76 -1.64 -0.11
C VAL A 374 -11.95 -0.69 -0.20
N PHE A 375 -13.17 -1.19 -0.45
CA PHE A 375 -14.39 -0.36 -0.44
C PHE A 375 -14.58 0.34 0.92
N CYS A 376 -14.23 -0.33 2.02
CA CYS A 376 -14.31 0.25 3.36
C CYS A 376 -13.40 1.47 3.56
N THR A 377 -12.36 1.67 2.73
CA THR A 377 -11.38 2.77 2.88
C THR A 377 -11.58 3.92 1.88
N THR A 378 -12.15 3.70 0.70
CA THR A 378 -12.11 4.70 -0.40
C THR A 378 -13.39 5.52 -0.61
N SER A 379 -14.57 5.05 -0.16
CA SER A 379 -15.86 5.61 -0.61
C SER A 379 -16.27 7.03 -0.15
N VAL A 380 -15.43 7.85 0.51
CA VAL A 380 -15.80 9.24 0.88
C VAL A 380 -14.60 10.22 0.80
N VAL A 381 -13.72 10.09 -0.21
CA VAL A 381 -12.81 11.19 -0.59
C VAL A 381 -13.35 11.94 -1.82
N THR A 382 -14.65 12.24 -1.84
CA THR A 382 -15.17 13.36 -2.64
C THR A 382 -15.29 14.56 -1.72
N ARG A 383 -14.19 15.31 -1.65
CA ARG A 383 -13.96 16.50 -0.82
C ARG A 383 -15.05 17.55 -1.08
N SER A 384 -15.82 17.90 -0.05
CA SER A 384 -16.66 19.11 0.00
C SER A 384 -15.76 20.36 -0.04
N HIS A 385 -15.39 20.82 -1.24
CA HIS A 385 -14.94 22.20 -1.40
C HIS A 385 -16.16 23.13 -1.30
N ARG A 386 -16.39 23.68 -0.10
CA ARG A 386 -17.17 24.91 0.08
C ARG A 386 -16.39 26.06 -0.57
N GLY A 387 -16.51 26.21 -1.87
CA GLY A 387 -16.15 27.43 -2.60
C GLY A 387 -17.44 28.05 -3.13
N HIS A 388 -17.67 29.34 -2.83
CA HIS A 388 -18.82 30.10 -3.33
C HIS A 388 -19.05 29.88 -4.84
N PRO A 389 -20.30 29.64 -5.29
CA PRO A 389 -20.58 29.53 -6.71
C PRO A 389 -20.38 30.90 -7.39
N PRO A 390 -19.69 30.99 -8.54
CA PRO A 390 -19.71 32.19 -9.36
C PRO A 390 -21.12 32.41 -9.95
N PRO A 391 -21.49 33.64 -10.32
CA PRO A 391 -22.82 33.93 -10.83
C PRO A 391 -23.06 33.22 -12.18
N PRO A 392 -24.31 32.82 -12.48
CA PRO A 392 -24.61 31.99 -13.63
C PRO A 392 -24.49 32.81 -14.92
N THR A 393 -23.45 32.53 -15.71
CA THR A 393 -23.45 32.89 -17.13
C THR A 393 -24.34 31.92 -17.88
N THR A 394 -25.46 32.45 -18.33
CA THR A 394 -26.47 31.76 -19.14
C THR A 394 -25.90 31.44 -20.52
N THR A 395 -25.56 30.17 -20.77
CA THR A 395 -25.56 29.60 -22.12
C THR A 395 -26.63 28.51 -22.18
N ARG A 396 -27.70 28.82 -22.90
CA ARG A 396 -28.81 27.90 -23.19
C ARG A 396 -28.28 26.74 -24.04
N CYS A 397 -28.30 25.54 -23.49
CA CYS A 397 -28.37 24.31 -24.27
C CYS A 397 -29.79 23.75 -24.11
N SER A 398 -30.53 23.66 -25.21
CA SER A 398 -31.99 23.45 -25.25
C SER A 398 -32.44 21.99 -25.17
N SER A 399 -31.61 21.07 -24.66
CA SER A 399 -31.97 19.65 -24.62
C SER A 399 -31.14 18.87 -23.61
N CYS A 400 -31.44 19.05 -22.32
CA CYS A 400 -31.34 18.05 -21.24
C CYS A 400 -31.48 18.79 -19.89
N SER A 401 -32.67 18.76 -19.30
CA SER A 401 -32.91 19.25 -17.94
C SER A 401 -33.09 18.05 -17.01
N THR A 402 -31.97 17.48 -16.57
CA THR A 402 -31.92 16.70 -15.32
C THR A 402 -30.67 17.14 -14.57
N THR A 403 -30.83 18.17 -13.74
CA THR A 403 -29.78 18.66 -12.85
C THR A 403 -29.66 17.66 -11.69
N LEU A 404 -28.77 16.68 -11.85
CA LEU A 404 -28.36 15.77 -10.77
C LEU A 404 -27.55 16.58 -9.76
N ALA A 405 -28.22 17.05 -8.71
CA ALA A 405 -27.53 17.39 -7.47
C ALA A 405 -26.97 16.08 -6.91
N THR A 406 -25.65 15.89 -7.02
CA THR A 406 -24.91 14.78 -6.40
C THR A 406 -25.01 14.89 -4.88
N SER A 407 -26.08 14.31 -4.34
CA SER A 407 -26.27 14.08 -2.92
C SER A 407 -25.50 12.83 -2.52
N THR A 408 -24.58 12.97 -1.57
CA THR A 408 -23.88 11.87 -0.90
C THR A 408 -24.82 10.84 -0.27
N ALA A 409 -26.11 11.17 -0.08
CA ALA A 409 -27.13 10.24 0.39
C ALA A 409 -27.54 9.18 -0.67
N PHE A 410 -27.31 9.44 -1.96
CA PHE A 410 -27.77 8.52 -3.03
C PHE A 410 -26.89 7.28 -3.19
N VAL A 411 -25.67 7.27 -2.64
CA VAL A 411 -24.74 6.13 -2.75
C VAL A 411 -25.02 5.06 -1.68
N ALA A 412 -25.49 5.43 -0.49
CA ALA A 412 -25.68 4.49 0.61
C ALA A 412 -26.85 3.49 0.41
N PHE A 413 -27.94 3.91 -0.25
CA PHE A 413 -29.14 3.07 -0.40
C PHE A 413 -29.01 1.97 -1.47
N CYS A 414 -28.30 2.24 -2.57
CA CYS A 414 -28.15 1.26 -3.66
C CYS A 414 -27.27 0.05 -3.29
N ASP A 415 -26.47 0.16 -2.23
CA ASP A 415 -25.49 -0.85 -1.87
C ASP A 415 -26.03 -1.90 -0.89
N THR A 416 -27.12 -1.64 -0.17
CA THR A 416 -27.63 -2.56 0.88
C THR A 416 -28.11 -3.92 0.34
N PRO A 417 -28.86 -4.02 -0.79
CA PRO A 417 -29.18 -5.32 -1.39
C PRO A 417 -27.94 -5.99 -1.97
N TRP A 418 -26.93 -5.23 -2.39
CA TRP A 418 -25.67 -5.78 -2.87
C TRP A 418 -24.86 -6.40 -1.73
N ILE A 419 -24.74 -5.72 -0.58
CA ILE A 419 -24.09 -6.23 0.64
C ILE A 419 -24.77 -7.54 1.07
N GLN A 420 -26.09 -7.54 1.16
CA GLN A 420 -26.86 -8.74 1.50
C GLN A 420 -26.59 -9.89 0.54
N ASN A 421 -26.59 -9.62 -0.78
CA ASN A 421 -26.28 -10.64 -1.78
C ASN A 421 -24.83 -11.17 -1.68
N GLN A 422 -23.86 -10.33 -1.31
CA GLN A 422 -22.48 -10.79 -1.09
C GLN A 422 -22.41 -11.70 0.15
N LEU A 423 -23.03 -11.29 1.26
CA LEU A 423 -23.11 -12.08 2.49
C LEU A 423 -23.80 -13.43 2.21
N ALA A 424 -24.97 -13.40 1.54
CA ALA A 424 -25.73 -14.58 1.13
C ALA A 424 -24.89 -15.54 0.26
N LYS A 425 -24.13 -15.02 -0.71
CA LYS A 425 -23.36 -15.83 -1.66
C LYS A 425 -22.07 -16.40 -1.09
N TYR A 426 -21.33 -15.61 -0.31
CA TYR A 426 -19.97 -15.97 0.12
C TYR A 426 -19.85 -16.38 1.58
N GLY A 427 -20.93 -16.24 2.35
CA GLY A 427 -20.92 -16.39 3.80
C GLY A 427 -20.56 -15.07 4.49
N TRP A 428 -21.14 -14.82 5.66
CA TRP A 428 -20.84 -13.62 6.43
C TRP A 428 -19.47 -13.68 7.12
N GLU A 429 -18.98 -14.87 7.49
CA GLU A 429 -17.75 -15.02 8.29
C GLU A 429 -16.51 -14.36 7.65
N PRO A 430 -16.19 -14.58 6.35
CA PRO A 430 -15.05 -13.93 5.71
C PRO A 430 -15.22 -12.41 5.54
N LEU A 431 -16.45 -11.91 5.63
CA LEU A 431 -16.82 -10.52 5.43
C LEU A 431 -17.10 -9.79 6.75
N ALA A 432 -17.06 -10.48 7.89
CA ALA A 432 -17.48 -9.95 9.18
C ALA A 432 -16.68 -8.71 9.60
N ASP A 433 -15.35 -8.75 9.43
CA ASP A 433 -14.49 -7.62 9.79
C ASP A 433 -14.71 -6.42 8.87
N ALA A 434 -14.86 -6.64 7.56
CA ALA A 434 -15.18 -5.58 6.61
C ALA A 434 -16.55 -4.94 6.90
N LEU A 435 -17.56 -5.76 7.21
CA LEU A 435 -18.89 -5.29 7.58
C LEU A 435 -18.86 -4.50 8.89
N ASN A 436 -18.08 -4.94 9.87
CA ASN A 436 -17.91 -4.23 11.14
C ASN A 436 -17.18 -2.88 10.96
N ILE A 437 -16.15 -2.83 10.10
CA ILE A 437 -15.47 -1.57 9.74
C ILE A 437 -16.43 -0.62 9.03
N LEU A 438 -17.25 -1.12 8.09
CA LEU A 438 -18.25 -0.33 7.40
C LEU A 438 -19.24 0.30 8.37
N VAL A 439 -19.82 -0.51 9.28
CA VAL A 439 -20.75 -0.04 10.33
C VAL A 439 -20.07 0.98 11.23
N SER A 440 -18.87 0.70 11.75
CA SER A 440 -18.12 1.63 12.60
C SER A 440 -17.83 2.96 11.91
N ARG A 441 -17.55 2.93 10.61
CA ARG A 441 -17.30 4.13 9.82
C ARG A 441 -18.56 4.93 9.60
N TRP A 442 -19.67 4.30 9.21
CA TRP A 442 -20.96 4.97 9.07
C TRP A 442 -21.42 5.60 10.38
N CYS A 443 -21.18 4.94 11.51
CA CYS A 443 -21.41 5.53 12.83
C CYS A 443 -20.59 6.81 13.11
N SER A 444 -19.42 6.95 12.49
CA SER A 444 -18.51 8.09 12.69
C SER A 444 -18.79 9.25 11.73
N ASP A 445 -19.30 8.98 10.53
CA ASP A 445 -19.50 9.94 9.43
C ASP A 445 -20.95 10.49 9.36
N ASN A 446 -21.66 10.58 10.49
CA ASN A 446 -23.10 10.94 10.57
C ASN A 446 -24.04 9.98 9.78
N GLY A 447 -23.60 8.77 9.44
CA GLY A 447 -24.35 7.75 8.71
C GLY A 447 -25.00 6.69 9.61
N VAL A 448 -25.22 6.99 10.89
CA VAL A 448 -25.75 6.02 11.87
C VAL A 448 -27.15 5.50 11.48
N GLU A 449 -27.94 6.31 10.80
CA GLU A 449 -29.23 5.93 10.19
C GLU A 449 -29.05 4.69 9.30
N HIS A 450 -28.16 4.78 8.32
CA HIS A 450 -27.94 3.71 7.34
C HIS A 450 -27.34 2.47 7.98
N ALA A 451 -26.46 2.64 8.97
CA ALA A 451 -25.89 1.53 9.71
C ALA A 451 -26.95 0.80 10.54
N THR A 452 -27.81 1.54 11.25
CA THR A 452 -28.90 0.95 12.04
C THR A 452 -29.89 0.23 11.14
N LEU A 453 -30.32 0.86 10.04
CA LEU A 453 -31.27 0.30 9.10
C LEU A 453 -30.72 -0.94 8.38
N LEU A 454 -29.44 -0.94 7.98
CA LEU A 454 -28.80 -2.11 7.38
C LEU A 454 -28.77 -3.28 8.37
N VAL A 455 -28.29 -3.07 9.60
CA VAL A 455 -28.16 -4.14 10.59
C VAL A 455 -29.54 -4.69 10.98
N ALA A 456 -30.53 -3.81 11.18
CA ALA A 456 -31.91 -4.22 11.46
C ALA A 456 -32.57 -4.96 10.28
N SER A 457 -32.25 -4.58 9.04
CA SER A 457 -32.71 -5.29 7.82
C SER A 457 -32.07 -6.67 7.68
N LEU A 458 -30.76 -6.78 7.90
CA LEU A 458 -30.06 -8.08 7.86
C LEU A 458 -30.57 -9.02 8.96
N ALA A 459 -30.94 -8.49 10.12
CA ALA A 459 -31.57 -9.24 11.20
C ALA A 459 -33.06 -9.58 10.94
N GLY A 460 -33.69 -8.92 9.96
CA GLY A 460 -35.11 -9.08 9.65
C GLY A 460 -36.06 -8.53 10.72
N VAL A 461 -35.62 -7.52 11.50
CA VAL A 461 -36.40 -7.00 12.64
C VAL A 461 -36.95 -5.59 12.43
N THR A 462 -36.70 -4.98 11.28
CA THR A 462 -37.20 -3.63 10.95
C THR A 462 -38.51 -3.65 10.16
N ASN A 463 -39.31 -2.61 10.33
CA ASN A 463 -40.53 -2.35 9.56
C ASN A 463 -40.27 -1.81 8.15
N ALA A 464 -39.06 -1.33 7.87
CA ALA A 464 -38.69 -0.72 6.59
C ALA A 464 -37.44 -1.39 6.00
N PRO A 465 -37.48 -2.70 5.72
CA PRO A 465 -36.27 -3.44 5.32
C PRO A 465 -35.73 -2.91 3.99
N VAL A 466 -34.43 -2.60 3.97
CA VAL A 466 -33.70 -2.17 2.76
C VAL A 466 -33.07 -3.34 2.00
N CYS A 467 -32.96 -4.49 2.66
CA CYS A 467 -32.50 -5.74 2.07
C CYS A 467 -33.22 -6.93 2.71
N ALA A 468 -33.12 -8.10 2.08
CA ALA A 468 -33.68 -9.32 2.65
C ALA A 468 -32.93 -9.72 3.94
N PRO A 469 -33.58 -10.39 4.91
CA PRO A 469 -32.89 -10.94 6.07
C PRO A 469 -31.78 -11.90 5.63
N LEU A 470 -30.71 -11.97 6.41
CA LEU A 470 -29.62 -12.90 6.17
C LEU A 470 -29.95 -14.24 6.83
N ASP A 471 -30.15 -15.27 6.02
CA ASP A 471 -30.50 -16.61 6.45
C ASP A 471 -29.28 -17.54 6.31
N GLN A 472 -28.44 -17.58 7.34
CA GLN A 472 -27.21 -18.36 7.41
C GLN A 472 -26.91 -18.83 8.84
N ASP A 473 -26.16 -19.91 8.95
CA ASP A 473 -25.62 -20.38 10.24
C ASP A 473 -24.84 -19.26 10.93
N TYR A 474 -25.01 -19.16 12.25
CA TYR A 474 -24.34 -18.17 13.10
C TYR A 474 -24.59 -16.68 12.74
N VAL A 475 -25.64 -16.39 11.97
CA VAL A 475 -25.96 -15.00 11.61
C VAL A 475 -26.22 -14.13 12.83
N TYR A 476 -26.81 -14.71 13.89
CA TYR A 476 -27.09 -14.01 15.15
C TYR A 476 -25.82 -13.40 15.76
N GLU A 477 -24.71 -14.13 15.78
CA GLU A 477 -23.42 -13.69 16.32
C GLU A 477 -22.82 -12.56 15.49
N CYS A 478 -22.97 -12.63 14.15
CA CYS A 478 -22.61 -11.53 13.26
C CYS A 478 -23.42 -10.27 13.58
N ILE A 479 -24.74 -10.39 13.62
CA ILE A 479 -25.66 -9.28 13.90
C ILE A 479 -25.39 -8.68 15.28
N ARG A 480 -25.16 -9.50 16.30
CA ARG A 480 -24.82 -9.06 17.65
C ARG A 480 -23.50 -8.30 17.71
N ARG A 481 -22.49 -8.72 16.94
CA ARG A 481 -21.22 -7.98 16.79
C ARG A 481 -21.44 -6.59 16.20
N LEU A 482 -22.22 -6.50 15.12
CA LEU A 482 -22.54 -5.22 14.47
C LEU A 482 -23.38 -4.33 15.40
N TRP A 483 -24.30 -4.93 16.14
CA TRP A 483 -25.09 -4.23 17.16
C TRP A 483 -24.23 -3.64 18.27
N ALA A 484 -23.24 -4.37 18.80
CA ALA A 484 -22.32 -3.82 19.79
C ALA A 484 -21.58 -2.57 19.27
N THR A 485 -21.20 -2.57 17.99
CA THR A 485 -20.58 -1.42 17.31
C THR A 485 -21.54 -0.25 17.14
N LEU A 486 -22.80 -0.51 16.78
CA LEU A 486 -23.86 0.52 16.74
C LEU A 486 -24.16 1.10 18.11
N HIS A 487 -24.30 0.23 19.12
CA HIS A 487 -24.63 0.60 20.48
C HIS A 487 -23.56 1.51 21.11
N THR A 488 -22.28 1.21 20.87
CA THR A 488 -21.18 2.09 21.31
C THR A 488 -21.17 3.45 20.60
N ALA A 489 -21.70 3.53 19.39
CA ALA A 489 -21.90 4.80 18.70
C ALA A 489 -23.08 5.60 19.29
N PHE A 490 -24.17 4.95 19.68
CA PHE A 490 -25.31 5.61 20.33
C PHE A 490 -24.97 6.25 21.69
N LEU A 491 -23.95 5.74 22.39
CA LEU A 491 -23.43 6.34 23.61
C LEU A 491 -22.78 7.73 23.39
N LYS A 492 -22.61 8.18 22.15
CA LYS A 492 -22.02 9.47 21.81
C LYS A 492 -23.13 10.49 21.50
N PRO A 493 -23.35 11.53 22.32
CA PRO A 493 -24.45 12.50 22.14
C PRO A 493 -24.54 13.12 20.74
N HIS A 494 -23.39 13.50 20.18
CA HIS A 494 -23.29 14.17 18.89
C HIS A 494 -23.77 13.34 17.69
N VAL A 495 -23.89 12.02 17.84
CA VAL A 495 -24.31 11.12 16.75
C VAL A 495 -25.82 11.23 16.50
N LEU A 496 -26.62 11.45 17.55
CA LEU A 496 -28.08 11.42 17.48
C LEU A 496 -28.73 12.82 17.57
N GLU A 497 -28.06 13.80 18.20
CA GLU A 497 -28.57 15.17 18.33
C GLU A 497 -28.91 15.92 17.01
N PRO A 498 -28.17 15.77 15.90
CA PRO A 498 -28.41 16.57 14.69
C PRO A 498 -29.53 16.01 13.79
N MET A 499 -30.12 14.87 14.13
CA MET A 499 -31.05 14.15 13.25
C MET A 499 -32.46 14.78 13.23
N PRO A 500 -33.16 14.73 12.08
CA PRO A 500 -34.59 15.02 12.03
C PRO A 500 -35.39 14.09 12.94
N ASP A 501 -36.50 14.59 13.47
CA ASP A 501 -37.35 13.87 14.43
C ASP A 501 -37.84 12.52 13.90
N ASP A 502 -38.32 12.46 12.65
CA ASP A 502 -38.80 11.23 12.02
C ASP A 502 -37.69 10.18 11.88
N THR A 503 -36.49 10.61 11.48
CA THR A 503 -35.30 9.75 11.36
C THR A 503 -34.89 9.21 12.73
N LEU A 504 -34.84 10.09 13.74
CA LEU A 504 -34.48 9.72 15.09
C LEU A 504 -35.47 8.72 15.68
N GLN A 505 -36.77 8.93 15.46
CA GLN A 505 -37.82 8.00 15.87
C GLN A 505 -37.65 6.62 15.23
N GLN A 506 -37.34 6.55 13.94
CA GLN A 506 -37.10 5.29 13.24
C GLN A 506 -35.85 4.58 13.76
N ILE A 507 -34.74 5.31 13.96
CA ILE A 507 -33.51 4.77 14.54
C ILE A 507 -33.76 4.18 15.93
N VAL A 508 -34.51 4.90 16.78
CA VAL A 508 -34.85 4.41 18.13
C VAL A 508 -35.74 3.17 18.07
N ALA A 509 -36.70 3.12 17.15
CA ALA A 509 -37.54 1.93 16.96
C ALA A 509 -36.70 0.72 16.50
N ASP A 510 -35.82 0.91 15.52
CA ASP A 510 -34.91 -0.14 15.03
C ASP A 510 -33.92 -0.59 16.12
N ALA A 511 -33.41 0.35 16.92
CA ALA A 511 -32.55 0.05 18.07
C ALA A 511 -33.27 -0.80 19.13
N LEU A 512 -34.55 -0.50 19.45
CA LEU A 512 -35.35 -1.30 20.38
C LEU A 512 -35.62 -2.71 19.84
N TYR A 513 -35.87 -2.85 18.54
CA TYR A 513 -35.98 -4.18 17.91
C TYR A 513 -34.69 -4.96 18.01
N MET A 514 -33.56 -4.31 17.77
CA MET A 514 -32.23 -4.92 17.85
C MET A 514 -31.85 -5.32 19.27
N GLU A 515 -32.17 -4.49 20.28
CA GLU A 515 -31.98 -4.83 21.69
C GLU A 515 -32.76 -6.09 22.06
N HIS A 516 -34.03 -6.16 21.66
CA HIS A 516 -34.85 -7.34 21.90
C HIS A 516 -34.36 -8.57 21.14
N TYR A 517 -34.00 -8.44 19.85
CA TYR A 517 -33.43 -9.52 19.07
C TYR A 517 -32.17 -10.10 19.74
N CYS A 518 -31.32 -9.23 20.29
CA CYS A 518 -30.09 -9.61 20.97
C CYS A 518 -30.32 -10.10 22.43
N ASP A 519 -31.47 -9.84 23.04
CA ASP A 519 -31.77 -10.23 24.42
C ASP A 519 -31.83 -11.76 24.58
N ARG A 520 -31.33 -12.28 25.71
CA ARG A 520 -31.23 -13.73 25.97
C ARG A 520 -32.58 -14.44 26.02
N GLY A 521 -33.66 -13.71 26.24
CA GLY A 521 -35.02 -14.25 26.30
C GLY A 521 -35.76 -14.27 24.96
N ALA A 522 -35.19 -13.74 23.87
CA ALA A 522 -35.83 -13.80 22.57
C ALA A 522 -35.81 -15.24 22.03
N ASP A 523 -37.00 -15.74 21.69
CA ASP A 523 -37.28 -17.08 21.16
C ASP A 523 -36.81 -17.21 19.70
N THR A 524 -35.53 -16.93 19.47
CA THR A 524 -34.91 -17.08 18.15
C THR A 524 -34.25 -18.45 18.08
N ASP A 525 -34.45 -19.15 16.96
CA ASP A 525 -33.78 -20.40 16.59
C ASP A 525 -32.27 -20.13 16.40
N ARG A 526 -31.56 -19.80 17.48
CA ARG A 526 -30.13 -19.49 17.44
C ARG A 526 -29.39 -20.77 17.16
N TRP A 527 -28.55 -20.73 16.13
CA TRP A 527 -27.71 -21.86 15.77
C TRP A 527 -26.92 -22.35 16.99
N LEU A 528 -26.23 -21.45 17.72
CA LEU A 528 -25.50 -21.85 18.93
C LEU A 528 -26.42 -22.41 20.03
N GLN A 529 -27.64 -21.91 20.19
CA GLN A 529 -28.57 -22.40 21.20
C GLN A 529 -29.11 -23.80 20.91
N ALA A 530 -29.26 -24.13 19.63
CA ALA A 530 -29.60 -25.48 19.20
C ALA A 530 -28.45 -26.48 19.42
N HIS A 531 -27.19 -26.00 19.49
CA HIS A 531 -26.00 -26.86 19.49
C HIS A 531 -25.18 -26.84 20.78
N LEU A 532 -25.42 -25.89 21.69
CA LEU A 532 -24.68 -25.75 22.95
C LEU A 532 -25.62 -25.71 24.17
N PRO A 533 -25.22 -26.31 25.31
CA PRO A 533 -25.95 -26.15 26.57
C PRO A 533 -26.02 -24.68 27.01
N ALA A 534 -27.14 -24.28 27.64
CA ALA A 534 -27.37 -22.91 28.10
C ALA A 534 -26.24 -22.32 28.97
N VAL A 535 -25.59 -23.15 29.78
CA VAL A 535 -24.43 -22.75 30.60
C VAL A 535 -23.25 -22.34 29.73
N ALA A 536 -22.93 -23.10 28.67
CA ALA A 536 -21.84 -22.79 27.75
C ALA A 536 -22.14 -21.51 26.95
N LEU A 537 -23.38 -21.33 26.50
CA LEU A 537 -23.82 -20.09 25.86
C LEU A 537 -23.63 -18.87 26.75
N SER A 538 -24.00 -18.98 28.03
CA SER A 538 -23.84 -17.88 28.98
C SER A 538 -22.38 -17.46 29.17
N LEU A 539 -21.45 -18.41 29.13
CA LEU A 539 -20.01 -18.18 29.22
C LEU A 539 -19.46 -17.55 27.94
N VAL A 540 -19.82 -18.10 26.78
CA VAL A 540 -19.42 -17.57 25.47
C VAL A 540 -19.94 -16.14 25.31
N ASP A 541 -21.20 -15.90 25.67
CA ASP A 541 -21.80 -14.58 25.63
C ASP A 541 -21.09 -13.58 26.54
N GLY A 542 -20.77 -13.99 27.77
CA GLY A 542 -20.07 -13.13 28.73
C GLY A 542 -18.62 -12.84 28.35
N PHE A 543 -17.99 -13.71 27.54
CA PHE A 543 -16.64 -13.52 27.05
C PHE A 543 -16.58 -12.67 25.78
N LEU A 544 -17.46 -12.94 24.81
CA LEU A 544 -17.44 -12.27 23.50
C LEU A 544 -18.07 -10.87 23.52
N TRP A 545 -19.10 -10.67 24.34
CA TRP A 545 -19.93 -9.47 24.27
C TRP A 545 -19.91 -8.72 25.60
N PRO A 546 -19.37 -7.49 25.65
CA PRO A 546 -19.53 -6.67 26.84
C PRO A 546 -21.02 -6.41 27.09
N PRO A 547 -21.46 -6.34 28.35
CA PRO A 547 -22.84 -5.99 28.66
C PRO A 547 -23.16 -4.61 28.07
N THR A 548 -24.16 -4.55 27.19
CA THR A 548 -24.69 -3.31 26.64
C THR A 548 -25.68 -2.70 27.64
N ALA A 549 -25.63 -1.38 27.80
CA ALA A 549 -26.73 -0.67 28.48
C ALA A 549 -28.03 -0.84 27.68
N SER A 550 -29.17 -0.59 28.32
CA SER A 550 -30.42 -0.57 27.56
C SER A 550 -30.46 0.61 26.60
N VAL A 551 -31.04 0.46 25.41
CA VAL A 551 -31.23 1.58 24.46
C VAL A 551 -32.01 2.70 25.13
N VAL A 552 -32.99 2.37 25.97
CA VAL A 552 -33.75 3.34 26.76
C VAL A 552 -32.83 4.14 27.68
N ASP A 553 -31.96 3.47 28.43
CA ASP A 553 -31.00 4.14 29.31
C ASP A 553 -30.08 5.08 28.52
N VAL A 554 -29.59 4.63 27.37
CA VAL A 554 -28.71 5.44 26.50
C VAL A 554 -29.45 6.66 25.99
N VAL A 555 -30.64 6.48 25.43
CA VAL A 555 -31.43 7.58 24.86
C VAL A 555 -31.84 8.57 25.95
N CYS A 556 -32.26 8.08 27.13
CA CYS A 556 -32.68 8.96 28.21
C CYS A 556 -31.52 9.69 28.91
N LYS A 557 -30.31 9.11 28.97
CA LYS A 557 -29.12 9.76 29.58
C LYS A 557 -28.44 10.75 28.64
N GLU A 558 -28.25 10.34 27.39
CA GLU A 558 -27.40 11.09 26.45
C GLU A 558 -28.19 12.11 25.63
N LEU A 559 -29.52 11.98 25.52
CA LEU A 559 -30.31 12.81 24.60
C LEU A 559 -31.55 13.41 25.28
N ARG A 560 -31.56 14.75 25.41
CA ARG A 560 -32.69 15.49 25.99
C ARG A 560 -33.92 15.57 25.09
N ARG A 561 -33.75 15.52 23.76
CA ARG A 561 -34.82 15.64 22.75
C ARG A 561 -35.66 14.37 22.48
N PRO A 562 -35.08 13.16 22.32
CA PRO A 562 -35.82 11.96 21.91
C PRO A 562 -36.72 11.33 22.97
N LEU A 563 -36.77 11.88 24.20
CA LEU A 563 -37.80 11.50 25.17
C LEU A 563 -39.22 11.70 24.63
N VAL A 564 -39.41 12.63 23.68
CA VAL A 564 -40.69 12.85 22.99
C VAL A 564 -41.02 11.70 22.03
N HIS A 565 -40.01 11.10 21.41
CA HIS A 565 -40.14 10.08 20.37
C HIS A 565 -40.16 8.67 20.91
N LEU A 566 -39.64 8.47 22.13
CA LEU A 566 -39.58 7.16 22.78
C LEU A 566 -40.95 6.47 22.81
N PRO A 567 -42.03 7.08 23.34
CA PRO A 567 -43.33 6.40 23.43
C PRO A 567 -43.88 5.98 22.06
N LEU A 568 -43.62 6.77 21.02
CA LEU A 568 -44.04 6.47 19.66
C LEU A 568 -43.20 5.34 19.07
N ALA A 569 -41.87 5.37 19.22
CA ALA A 569 -40.97 4.30 18.82
C ALA A 569 -41.32 2.97 19.54
N PHE A 570 -41.63 3.02 20.84
CA PHE A 570 -42.14 1.88 21.60
C PHE A 570 -43.46 1.35 21.04
N SER A 571 -44.39 2.24 20.73
CA SER A 571 -45.68 1.83 20.16
C SER A 571 -45.51 1.18 18.78
N MET A 572 -44.57 1.67 17.97
CA MET A 572 -44.20 1.05 16.70
C MET A 572 -43.59 -0.33 16.95
N ALA A 573 -42.66 -0.41 17.90
CA ALA A 573 -41.99 -1.64 18.27
C ALA A 573 -42.99 -2.73 18.69
N LEU A 574 -43.92 -2.35 19.56
CA LEU A 574 -44.94 -3.25 20.08
C LEU A 574 -45.97 -3.69 19.07
N ALA A 575 -46.37 -2.79 18.19
CA ALA A 575 -47.30 -3.15 17.13
C ALA A 575 -46.72 -4.23 16.21
N HIS A 576 -45.40 -4.30 16.09
CA HIS A 576 -44.73 -5.27 15.24
C HIS A 576 -44.32 -6.56 15.96
N ASN A 577 -43.90 -6.46 17.23
CA ASN A 577 -43.47 -7.61 18.02
C ASN A 577 -44.11 -7.60 19.41
N THR A 578 -45.19 -8.36 19.56
CA THR A 578 -45.89 -8.54 20.84
C THR A 578 -45.13 -9.45 21.82
N ALA A 579 -43.92 -9.91 21.51
CA ALA A 579 -43.04 -10.63 22.44
C ALA A 579 -41.96 -9.72 23.09
N LEU A 580 -41.89 -8.44 22.70
CA LEU A 580 -40.96 -7.46 23.28
C LEU A 580 -41.10 -7.40 24.81
N ASN A 581 -40.06 -7.75 25.58
CA ASN A 581 -40.07 -7.62 27.03
C ASN A 581 -40.00 -6.14 27.42
N LEU A 582 -41.16 -5.54 27.58
CA LEU A 582 -41.29 -4.11 27.87
C LEU A 582 -41.10 -3.75 29.32
N GLU A 583 -41.21 -4.69 30.26
CA GLU A 583 -41.40 -4.31 31.65
C GLU A 583 -40.19 -3.53 32.18
N SER A 584 -38.98 -4.00 31.86
CA SER A 584 -37.73 -3.30 32.19
C SER A 584 -37.63 -1.96 31.45
N LEU A 585 -37.90 -1.97 30.14
CA LEU A 585 -37.76 -0.83 29.25
C LEU A 585 -38.76 0.31 29.57
N LEU A 586 -40.00 -0.06 29.91
CA LEU A 586 -41.07 0.86 30.27
C LEU A 586 -40.81 1.48 31.64
N ASN A 587 -40.41 0.69 32.64
CA ASN A 587 -40.07 1.23 33.96
C ASN A 587 -38.92 2.25 33.88
N THR A 588 -37.90 1.96 33.09
CA THR A 588 -36.80 2.89 32.84
C THR A 588 -37.28 4.17 32.13
N MET A 589 -38.12 4.05 31.10
CA MET A 589 -38.71 5.19 30.40
C MET A 589 -39.55 6.05 31.36
N LEU A 590 -40.48 5.44 32.10
CA LEU A 590 -41.38 6.13 33.01
C LEU A 590 -40.61 6.88 34.10
N HIS A 591 -39.58 6.25 34.67
CA HIS A 591 -38.69 6.89 35.63
C HIS A 591 -37.97 8.11 35.05
N HIS A 592 -37.48 8.03 33.80
CA HIS A 592 -36.79 9.16 33.17
C HIS A 592 -37.76 10.25 32.72
N VAL A 593 -38.95 9.90 32.22
CA VAL A 593 -40.01 10.86 31.93
C VAL A 593 -40.34 11.64 33.20
N ASP A 594 -40.56 10.97 34.33
CA ASP A 594 -40.82 11.61 35.64
C ASP A 594 -39.68 12.52 36.12
N ALA A 595 -38.43 12.16 35.84
CA ALA A 595 -37.25 12.98 36.18
C ALA A 595 -37.11 14.22 35.28
N CYS A 596 -37.55 14.14 34.01
CA CYS A 596 -37.35 15.18 32.99
C CYS A 596 -38.57 16.10 32.74
N VAL A 597 -39.69 15.91 33.43
CA VAL A 597 -41.00 16.57 33.18
C VAL A 597 -40.96 18.11 33.14
N LYS A 598 -39.93 18.77 33.67
CA LYS A 598 -39.88 20.25 33.65
C LYS A 598 -39.65 20.83 32.25
N ASP A 599 -39.03 20.08 31.33
CA ASP A 599 -38.48 20.64 30.09
C ASP A 599 -38.91 19.89 28.80
N VAL A 600 -39.71 18.83 28.90
CA VAL A 600 -40.03 17.94 27.76
C VAL A 600 -41.54 17.78 27.58
N VAL A 601 -42.06 18.22 26.42
CA VAL A 601 -43.46 18.01 26.01
C VAL A 601 -43.57 16.65 25.30
N VAL A 602 -43.97 15.61 26.04
CA VAL A 602 -44.34 14.32 25.42
C VAL A 602 -45.73 14.46 24.80
N THR A 603 -45.88 14.10 23.53
CA THR A 603 -47.18 14.19 22.86
C THR A 603 -48.18 13.20 23.48
N GLN A 604 -49.33 13.73 23.95
CA GLN A 604 -50.38 12.92 24.57
C GLN A 604 -50.80 11.74 23.67
N THR A 605 -50.83 11.95 22.36
CA THR A 605 -51.18 10.92 21.37
C THR A 605 -50.26 9.70 21.41
N SER A 606 -48.95 9.90 21.55
CA SER A 606 -47.96 8.82 21.56
C SER A 606 -48.04 8.01 22.85
N LEU A 607 -48.26 8.70 23.98
CA LEU A 607 -48.45 8.08 25.28
C LEU A 607 -49.76 7.25 25.32
N MET A 608 -50.86 7.82 24.84
CA MET A 608 -52.16 7.13 24.77
C MET A 608 -52.09 5.91 23.86
N ARG A 609 -51.37 5.99 22.74
CA ARG A 609 -51.17 4.84 21.84
C ARG A 609 -50.38 3.72 22.50
N LEU A 610 -49.32 4.04 23.23
CA LEU A 610 -48.55 3.06 23.99
C LEU A 610 -49.40 2.38 25.06
N LEU A 611 -50.13 3.16 25.86
CA LEU A 611 -51.00 2.64 26.91
C LEU A 611 -52.12 1.75 26.36
N TRP A 612 -52.71 2.14 25.23
CA TRP A 612 -53.73 1.32 24.57
C TRP A 612 -53.17 -0.01 24.05
N LEU A 613 -51.94 -0.02 23.52
CA LEU A 613 -51.28 -1.27 23.11
C LEU A 613 -50.97 -2.17 24.31
N LEU A 614 -50.58 -1.59 25.43
CA LEU A 614 -50.32 -2.29 26.68
C LEU A 614 -51.58 -2.93 27.27
N GLU A 615 -52.70 -2.20 27.27
CA GLU A 615 -54.01 -2.72 27.73
C GLU A 615 -54.53 -3.88 26.88
N ARG A 616 -54.13 -3.94 25.61
CA ARG A 616 -54.56 -4.99 24.68
C ARG A 616 -53.86 -6.33 24.87
N ASP A 617 -52.74 -6.38 25.60
CA ASP A 617 -52.00 -7.60 25.82
C ASP A 617 -52.26 -8.15 27.24
N PRO A 618 -53.22 -9.07 27.42
CA PRO A 618 -53.59 -9.60 28.74
C PRO A 618 -52.48 -10.44 29.40
N SER A 619 -51.44 -10.83 28.64
CA SER A 619 -50.30 -11.55 29.18
C SER A 619 -49.35 -10.65 29.98
N ARG A 620 -49.49 -9.33 29.85
CA ARG A 620 -48.62 -8.33 30.46
C ARG A 620 -49.33 -7.69 31.63
N CYS A 621 -49.12 -8.23 32.83
CA CYS A 621 -49.67 -7.68 34.05
C CYS A 621 -48.81 -6.46 34.48
N LEU A 622 -48.97 -5.33 33.78
CA LEU A 622 -48.44 -4.07 34.28
C LEU A 622 -49.06 -3.78 35.64
N ASP A 623 -48.24 -3.35 36.61
CA ASP A 623 -48.74 -2.95 37.91
C ASP A 623 -49.75 -1.81 37.73
N GLN A 624 -51.02 -2.19 37.82
CA GLN A 624 -52.15 -1.31 37.58
C GLN A 624 -52.17 -0.16 38.61
N ALA A 625 -51.59 -0.37 39.79
CA ALA A 625 -51.44 0.65 40.82
C ALA A 625 -50.35 1.67 40.44
N TYR A 626 -49.21 1.20 39.91
CA TYR A 626 -48.15 2.08 39.40
C TYR A 626 -48.62 2.91 38.21
N LEU A 627 -49.24 2.28 37.21
CA LEU A 627 -49.81 3.00 36.06
C LEU A 627 -50.83 4.04 36.51
N GLN A 628 -51.71 3.72 37.46
CA GLN A 628 -52.69 4.68 38.01
C GLN A 628 -52.03 5.81 38.80
N ALA A 629 -50.98 5.54 39.57
CA ALA A 629 -50.24 6.55 40.31
C ALA A 629 -49.53 7.53 39.36
N SER A 630 -48.81 7.01 38.37
CA SER A 630 -48.19 7.81 37.30
C SER A 630 -49.25 8.59 36.51
N TRP A 631 -50.39 7.98 36.19
CA TRP A 631 -51.48 8.68 35.50
C TRP A 631 -52.05 9.83 36.30
N ARG A 632 -52.27 9.68 37.61
CA ARG A 632 -52.78 10.76 38.48
C ARG A 632 -51.76 11.89 38.54
N GLN A 633 -50.48 11.56 38.69
CA GLN A 633 -49.40 12.54 38.71
C GLN A 633 -49.29 13.32 37.39
N TRP A 634 -49.53 12.65 36.25
CA TRP A 634 -49.48 13.27 34.93
C TRP A 634 -50.77 14.02 34.55
N ALA A 635 -51.94 13.47 34.86
CA ALA A 635 -53.24 14.10 34.61
C ALA A 635 -53.36 15.45 35.34
N CYS A 636 -52.84 15.54 36.58
CA CYS A 636 -52.78 16.81 37.32
C CYS A 636 -51.83 17.85 36.68
N ARG A 637 -50.91 17.44 35.78
CA ARG A 637 -49.93 18.33 35.13
C ARG A 637 -50.27 18.67 33.68
N PHE A 638 -50.84 17.73 32.92
CA PHE A 638 -51.27 17.92 31.53
C PHE A 638 -52.74 18.35 31.39
N GLY A 639 -53.50 18.37 32.50
CA GLY A 639 -54.94 18.61 32.54
C GLY A 639 -55.42 19.98 32.00
N LEU A 640 -54.53 20.94 31.75
CA LEU A 640 -54.89 22.23 31.15
C LEU A 640 -54.98 22.21 29.61
N GLU A 641 -54.27 21.31 28.92
CA GLU A 641 -54.35 21.18 27.45
C GLU A 641 -55.35 20.09 27.02
N ALA A 642 -55.54 19.04 27.82
CA ALA A 642 -56.45 17.93 27.52
C ALA A 642 -57.95 18.35 27.46
N LEU A 643 -58.34 19.41 28.18
CA LEU A 643 -59.71 19.95 28.17
C LEU A 643 -60.12 20.57 26.82
N VAL A 644 -59.14 20.98 26.00
CA VAL A 644 -59.41 21.59 24.67
C VAL A 644 -59.63 20.51 23.61
N PHE A 645 -58.93 19.38 23.69
CA PHE A 645 -58.95 18.35 22.64
C PHE A 645 -60.09 17.31 22.79
N VAL A 646 -60.53 17.04 24.02
CA VAL A 646 -61.69 16.15 24.28
C VAL A 646 -63.00 16.73 23.70
N GLY A 647 -63.03 18.05 23.43
CA GLY A 647 -64.15 18.70 22.74
C GLY A 647 -64.25 18.36 21.23
N GLU A 648 -63.18 17.86 20.59
CA GLU A 648 -63.12 17.71 19.12
C GLU A 648 -62.97 16.27 18.61
N ALA A 649 -62.66 15.28 19.46
CA ALA A 649 -62.41 13.89 19.03
C ALA A 649 -63.68 13.00 19.03
N SER A 650 -64.37 12.91 17.88
CA SER A 650 -65.58 12.11 17.67
C SER A 650 -65.37 10.61 17.37
N ALA A 651 -64.15 10.08 17.52
CA ALA A 651 -63.78 8.73 17.05
C ALA A 651 -63.34 7.72 18.13
N LEU A 652 -63.33 8.08 19.41
CA LEU A 652 -63.04 7.13 20.50
C LEU A 652 -64.31 6.37 20.91
N THR A 653 -64.19 5.07 21.17
CA THR A 653 -65.33 4.25 21.64
C THR A 653 -65.91 4.82 22.94
N PRO A 654 -67.24 4.89 23.10
CA PRO A 654 -67.89 5.53 24.25
C PRO A 654 -67.43 5.02 25.62
N SER A 655 -66.98 3.75 25.72
CA SER A 655 -66.46 3.18 26.97
C SER A 655 -65.13 3.78 27.42
N ILE A 656 -64.26 4.15 26.47
CA ILE A 656 -62.95 4.75 26.75
C ILE A 656 -63.13 6.21 27.15
N CYS A 657 -64.00 6.94 26.45
CA CYS A 657 -64.37 8.30 26.84
C CYS A 657 -65.04 8.33 28.22
N ALA A 658 -65.91 7.36 28.53
CA ALA A 658 -66.53 7.25 29.84
C ALA A 658 -65.52 6.89 30.95
N ALA A 659 -64.59 5.97 30.69
CA ALA A 659 -63.54 5.59 31.65
C ALA A 659 -62.54 6.71 31.91
N LEU A 660 -62.11 7.42 30.86
CA LEU A 660 -61.23 8.59 30.98
C LEU A 660 -61.95 9.77 31.66
N SER A 661 -63.20 10.05 31.29
CA SER A 661 -63.98 11.13 31.89
C SER A 661 -64.35 10.85 33.36
N ALA A 662 -64.59 9.58 33.74
CA ALA A 662 -64.79 9.18 35.13
C ALA A 662 -63.51 9.30 35.94
N ARG A 663 -62.37 8.84 35.41
CA ARG A 663 -61.06 8.93 36.10
C ARG A 663 -60.52 10.35 36.22
N MET A 664 -60.81 11.21 35.24
CA MET A 664 -60.47 12.64 35.33
C MET A 664 -61.33 13.39 36.36
N ARG A 665 -62.59 12.97 36.58
CA ARG A 665 -63.46 13.49 37.66
C ARG A 665 -63.08 12.98 39.06
N GLU A 666 -62.37 11.87 39.15
CA GLU A 666 -61.80 11.38 40.42
C GLU A 666 -60.44 12.02 40.75
N ALA A 667 -59.76 12.58 39.75
CA ALA A 667 -58.45 13.22 39.90
C ALA A 667 -58.52 14.75 40.09
N ALA A 668 -59.60 15.38 39.63
CA ALA A 668 -59.96 16.77 39.93
C ALA A 668 -60.78 16.84 41.23
#